data_AF-A0A1W9GVZ0-F1
#
_entry.id   AF-A0A1W9GVZ0-F1
#
_cell.length_a   1.000
_cell.length_b   1.000
_cell.length_c   1.000
_cell.angle_alpha   90.00
_cell.angle_beta   90.00
_cell.angle_gamma   90.00
#
_symmetry.space_group_name_H-M   'P 1'
#
loop_
_entity.id
_entity.type
_entity.pdbx_description
1 polymer ?
#
loop_
_entity_poly.entity_id
_entity_poly.type
_entity_poly.pdbx_seq_one_letter_code
_entity_poly.pdbx_strand_id
1 'polypeptide(L)'
;MKRKQRGAKSHDSDRVVREMGWDEFEAALSRSARGGKSRAASEHALRDQFGSEQFERLQRLAERVRSVRSKREPLRGNVIFIPGIMGSELTVTDDGDEDRVWISFLRLMWGGIDKLRLAKDGVQEADSNLRVQASGLDKRSYAETILWLKAYWNVEPFAYDWRKDLDQAAERLKDLVETKFKNQPVHLVAHSMGGLVSRNFIRLYPKMWKSMLEPKKVQGGRLIMLGTPNYGSYAIAQAMVAKEKLVKWLAAADLRHDLDEVLEVLNGFVGSYQLLPSPAKLPASEHAIYTSSNWGSYPVVASHLIRARKFHEDLEASATIDPERMTYIAGCNHETLSGVTISGPGRFEFDTTLKGDGRVTHALGLLPGVPTYYVDEIHGDLQKHEQVLEAIDEILRTGKTGALATEPVAVRAVRALTSTRARAVQDRQDAEQIRRIAEETKAERSSAADRRRAEAMLRQAIMAQASPVSRTMTDAVRTASRVWAAQRSVPEPIALKIEVVHGDIRDMKAPAVVAGHYRGVPPVRAVGALDQALEFWISRAVKRGMIGGGLGEVFLIPNTHRSLAADNVILAGMGEYGRFHREDVDLLFANVTYGVTALGWRTFATVVVASGEGNLSLEQAIEGMLEGVASALRRIKGHGRLETIQIVEYDKGRFKEIKKILDTIKAGSDGSLILTLSSRQLPKRTHGRPTTQPEQVEMLEGSRVTIERDHDGFRFSAITKQAVIPVREMSIQSSYVDGIADFLREARTLEEQSKYGKLFHTYLMPEDFQDTLDMTPLTLMVDRATAAFPWEMAAFERHGKVVFYGPGRHLTRQFRTTLSGAPGLIAPSIPNRLRVLVIADPAPEAELQLPGAREEGREVVKIMREMQEQQGLDITIEQRIGANECDPVELLALILSEEFDLIHYSGHGDFDEKNPAKSGWILGKEHVLSARDIFRARRVPRLVFANACFSGVIRSGKPFTLQESNRNLAGLAQAFFERGVENYIGTGWPVDDAAALELAKVFYAEALSGEELGPSLSKAREAILTLGSTWGAYQHYGQATAKLISLSGKHVG
;
A
#
# COMPACT_ATOMS: atom_id res chain seq x y z
N MET A 1 -54.06 8.83 -41.94
CA MET A 1 -52.72 9.13 -42.51
C MET A 1 -52.44 10.62 -42.27
N LYS A 2 -51.36 11.13 -41.68
CA LYS A 2 -49.99 10.64 -41.44
C LYS A 2 -49.50 11.11 -40.06
N ARG A 3 -48.82 10.19 -39.36
CA ARG A 3 -47.93 10.43 -38.21
C ARG A 3 -46.82 11.40 -38.61
N LYS A 4 -46.58 12.44 -37.79
CA LYS A 4 -45.26 13.11 -37.73
C LYS A 4 -44.43 12.40 -36.66
N GLN A 5 -43.37 11.73 -37.10
CA GLN A 5 -42.33 11.13 -36.28
C GLN A 5 -41.65 12.23 -35.44
N ARG A 6 -41.79 12.15 -34.11
CA ARG A 6 -40.80 12.71 -33.19
C ARG A 6 -39.64 11.73 -33.11
N GLY A 7 -38.43 12.24 -33.35
CA GLY A 7 -37.18 11.50 -33.32
C GLY A 7 -37.01 10.75 -32.00
N ALA A 8 -36.58 9.50 -32.10
CA ALA A 8 -36.31 8.61 -30.99
C ALA A 8 -35.24 9.20 -30.06
N LYS A 9 -35.62 9.43 -28.79
CA LYS A 9 -34.67 9.64 -27.69
C LYS A 9 -33.82 8.38 -27.54
N SER A 10 -32.50 8.55 -27.44
CA SER A 10 -31.55 7.50 -27.09
C SER A 10 -32.03 6.78 -25.82
N HIS A 11 -32.16 5.45 -25.90
CA HIS A 11 -32.56 4.60 -24.78
C HIS A 11 -31.66 4.83 -23.55
N ASP A 12 -32.28 5.24 -22.44
CA ASP A 12 -31.65 5.38 -21.13
C ASP A 12 -31.48 3.99 -20.52
N SER A 13 -30.35 3.33 -20.82
CA SER A 13 -30.02 1.98 -20.33
C SER A 13 -29.92 1.92 -18.80
N ASP A 14 -29.57 3.03 -18.14
CA ASP A 14 -29.53 3.14 -16.67
C ASP A 14 -30.92 3.05 -16.05
N ARG A 15 -31.95 3.61 -16.69
CA ARG A 15 -33.33 3.54 -16.19
C ARG A 15 -33.86 2.10 -16.15
N VAL A 16 -33.53 1.32 -17.17
CA VAL A 16 -34.02 -0.05 -17.35
C VAL A 16 -33.61 -0.94 -16.17
N VAL A 17 -32.35 -0.92 -15.74
CA VAL A 17 -31.89 -1.77 -14.63
C VAL A 17 -32.27 -1.21 -13.24
N ARG A 18 -32.38 0.11 -13.11
CA ARG A 18 -32.82 0.76 -11.87
C ARG A 18 -34.26 0.34 -11.50
N GLU A 19 -35.16 0.28 -12.48
CA GLU A 19 -36.58 -0.08 -12.28
C GLU A 19 -36.82 -1.60 -12.15
N MET A 20 -35.86 -2.46 -12.54
CA MET A 20 -36.00 -3.91 -12.41
C MET A 20 -36.17 -4.36 -10.96
N GLY A 21 -37.15 -5.23 -10.71
CA GLY A 21 -37.25 -5.98 -9.45
C GLY A 21 -36.06 -6.93 -9.25
N TRP A 22 -35.81 -7.38 -8.02
CA TRP A 22 -34.67 -8.27 -7.72
C TRP A 22 -34.74 -9.63 -8.44
N ASP A 23 -35.94 -10.18 -8.63
CA ASP A 23 -36.13 -11.44 -9.38
C ASP A 23 -35.95 -11.23 -10.89
N GLU A 24 -36.43 -10.11 -11.42
CA GLU A 24 -36.22 -9.72 -12.81
C GLU A 24 -34.73 -9.48 -13.11
N PHE A 25 -34.03 -8.80 -12.19
CA PHE A 25 -32.60 -8.56 -12.27
C PHE A 25 -31.79 -9.86 -12.31
N GLU A 26 -32.11 -10.82 -11.43
CA GLU A 26 -31.50 -12.16 -11.45
C GLU A 26 -31.75 -12.90 -12.78
N ALA A 27 -32.98 -12.82 -13.30
CA ALA A 27 -33.35 -13.42 -14.58
C ALA A 27 -32.67 -12.74 -15.79
N ALA A 28 -32.36 -11.45 -15.70
CA ALA A 28 -31.66 -10.71 -16.75
C ALA A 28 -30.15 -11.05 -16.81
N LEU A 29 -29.53 -11.43 -15.69
CA LEU A 29 -28.11 -11.84 -15.60
C LEU A 29 -27.82 -13.24 -16.18
N SER A 30 -28.84 -13.92 -16.68
CA SER A 30 -28.92 -15.37 -16.66
C SER A 30 -28.84 -16.00 -18.07
N ARG A 31 -27.73 -16.71 -18.41
CA ARG A 31 -27.42 -17.18 -19.79
C ARG A 31 -28.43 -18.08 -20.54
N SER A 32 -29.31 -18.84 -19.89
CA SER A 32 -30.19 -19.84 -20.56
C SER A 32 -31.64 -19.41 -20.90
N ALA A 33 -32.06 -18.17 -20.65
CA ALA A 33 -33.42 -17.74 -21.02
C ALA A 33 -33.55 -17.60 -22.56
N ARG A 34 -34.37 -18.44 -23.20
CA ARG A 34 -34.71 -18.34 -24.63
C ARG A 34 -35.45 -17.01 -24.89
N GLY A 35 -34.81 -16.06 -25.59
CA GLY A 35 -35.44 -14.82 -26.03
C GLY A 35 -34.50 -13.95 -26.87
N GLY A 36 -34.95 -13.52 -28.06
CA GLY A 36 -34.19 -12.77 -29.08
C GLY A 36 -33.84 -11.32 -28.72
N LYS A 37 -33.77 -10.42 -29.74
CA LYS A 37 -33.24 -9.02 -29.74
C LYS A 37 -33.37 -8.19 -28.44
N SER A 38 -34.41 -8.38 -27.63
CA SER A 38 -34.59 -7.75 -26.32
C SER A 38 -33.49 -8.10 -25.31
N ARG A 39 -32.94 -9.33 -25.35
CA ARG A 39 -31.90 -9.80 -24.42
C ARG A 39 -30.54 -9.15 -24.65
N ALA A 40 -30.17 -8.92 -25.92
CA ALA A 40 -28.93 -8.23 -26.25
C ALA A 40 -28.92 -6.79 -25.75
N ALA A 41 -30.07 -6.11 -25.76
CA ALA A 41 -30.24 -4.77 -25.22
C ALA A 41 -30.14 -4.74 -23.68
N SER A 42 -30.73 -5.72 -22.98
CA SER A 42 -30.62 -5.84 -21.52
C SER A 42 -29.22 -6.23 -21.05
N GLU A 43 -28.53 -7.14 -21.76
CA GLU A 43 -27.14 -7.50 -21.44
C GLU A 43 -26.19 -6.33 -21.64
N HIS A 44 -26.36 -5.55 -22.72
CA HIS A 44 -25.57 -4.35 -22.95
C HIS A 44 -25.79 -3.32 -21.84
N ALA A 45 -27.05 -3.07 -21.44
CA ALA A 45 -27.37 -2.16 -20.34
C ALA A 45 -26.76 -2.61 -18.99
N LEU A 46 -26.78 -3.91 -18.68
CA LEU A 46 -26.18 -4.45 -17.47
C LEU A 46 -24.65 -4.38 -17.49
N ARG A 47 -24.00 -4.71 -18.62
CA ARG A 47 -22.54 -4.57 -18.77
C ARG A 47 -22.11 -3.11 -18.67
N ASP A 48 -22.87 -2.20 -19.27
CA ASP A 48 -22.62 -0.76 -19.19
C ASP A 48 -22.79 -0.22 -17.77
N GLN A 49 -23.74 -0.75 -17.02
CA GLN A 49 -23.92 -0.38 -15.62
C GLN A 49 -22.78 -0.97 -14.79
N PHE A 50 -22.67 -2.28 -14.60
CA PHE A 50 -21.75 -2.87 -13.61
C PHE A 50 -20.28 -2.92 -14.08
N GLY A 51 -19.99 -2.70 -15.35
CA GLY A 51 -18.67 -2.96 -15.93
C GLY A 51 -18.43 -4.46 -16.13
N SER A 52 -17.46 -4.82 -16.97
CA SER A 52 -17.28 -6.22 -17.41
C SER A 52 -17.01 -7.18 -16.26
N GLU A 53 -16.12 -6.82 -15.34
CA GLU A 53 -15.70 -7.70 -14.24
C GLU A 53 -16.83 -7.96 -13.22
N GLN A 54 -17.46 -6.89 -12.71
CA GLN A 54 -18.57 -7.04 -11.76
C GLN A 54 -19.77 -7.72 -12.43
N PHE A 55 -20.07 -7.40 -13.69
CA PHE A 55 -21.12 -8.07 -14.44
C PHE A 55 -20.86 -9.58 -14.55
N GLU A 56 -19.64 -10.01 -14.88
CA GLU A 56 -19.28 -11.43 -14.94
C GLU A 56 -19.38 -12.12 -13.58
N ARG A 57 -19.03 -11.44 -12.49
CA ARG A 57 -19.23 -11.96 -11.13
C ARG A 57 -20.73 -12.12 -10.82
N LEU A 58 -21.55 -11.14 -11.15
CA LEU A 58 -23.01 -11.19 -10.98
C LEU A 58 -23.66 -12.28 -11.84
N GLN A 59 -23.18 -12.49 -13.08
CA GLN A 59 -23.63 -13.61 -13.92
C GLN A 59 -23.33 -14.97 -13.27
N ARG A 60 -22.11 -15.17 -12.75
CA ARG A 60 -21.73 -16.40 -12.05
C ARG A 60 -22.61 -16.64 -10.82
N LEU A 61 -22.90 -15.59 -10.04
CA LEU A 61 -23.78 -15.69 -8.88
C LEU A 61 -25.22 -16.02 -9.28
N ALA A 62 -25.79 -15.37 -10.30
CA ALA A 62 -27.12 -15.69 -10.80
C ALA A 62 -27.21 -17.11 -11.38
N GLU A 63 -26.16 -17.60 -12.04
CA GLU A 63 -26.03 -19.00 -12.47
C GLU A 63 -25.98 -19.96 -11.30
N ARG A 64 -25.25 -19.63 -10.23
CA ARG A 64 -25.27 -20.40 -8.98
C ARG A 64 -26.67 -20.48 -8.38
N VAL A 65 -27.39 -19.37 -8.30
CA VAL A 65 -28.78 -19.37 -7.79
C VAL A 65 -29.62 -20.35 -8.61
N ARG A 66 -29.63 -20.24 -9.94
CA ARG A 66 -30.40 -21.15 -10.79
C ARG A 66 -29.97 -22.61 -10.68
N SER A 67 -28.67 -22.88 -10.65
CA SER A 67 -28.12 -24.24 -10.53
C SER A 67 -28.61 -24.90 -9.24
N VAL A 68 -28.51 -24.20 -8.12
CA VAL A 68 -29.00 -24.70 -6.82
C VAL A 68 -30.52 -24.86 -6.82
N ARG A 69 -31.26 -23.86 -7.31
CA ARG A 69 -32.73 -23.89 -7.33
C ARG A 69 -33.30 -24.96 -8.27
N SER A 70 -32.61 -25.29 -9.35
CA SER A 70 -33.04 -26.33 -10.30
C SER A 70 -33.03 -27.74 -9.71
N LYS A 71 -32.21 -27.99 -8.68
CA LYS A 71 -32.20 -29.24 -7.90
C LYS A 71 -33.44 -29.41 -7.00
N ARG A 72 -34.32 -28.40 -6.91
CA ARG A 72 -35.55 -28.39 -6.10
C ARG A 72 -35.33 -28.69 -4.61
N GLU A 73 -34.15 -28.40 -4.08
CA GLU A 73 -33.88 -28.47 -2.64
C GLU A 73 -34.72 -27.40 -1.91
N PRO A 74 -35.29 -27.71 -0.72
CA PRO A 74 -36.04 -26.73 0.05
C PRO A 74 -35.11 -25.62 0.55
N LEU A 75 -35.67 -24.41 0.66
CA LEU A 75 -34.99 -23.26 1.22
C LEU A 75 -34.57 -23.50 2.68
N ARG A 76 -33.41 -22.97 3.05
CA ARG A 76 -32.84 -23.15 4.40
C ARG A 76 -33.55 -22.31 5.47
N GLY A 77 -34.20 -21.22 5.08
CA GLY A 77 -34.89 -20.30 5.99
C GLY A 77 -35.07 -18.91 5.38
N ASN A 78 -35.44 -17.94 6.21
CA ASN A 78 -35.66 -16.56 5.81
C ASN A 78 -34.52 -15.66 6.29
N VAL A 79 -34.09 -14.73 5.44
CA VAL A 79 -33.05 -13.73 5.74
C VAL A 79 -33.57 -12.36 5.32
N ILE A 80 -33.55 -11.40 6.24
CA ILE A 80 -33.72 -9.98 5.90
C ILE A 80 -32.32 -9.35 5.82
N PHE A 81 -32.01 -8.76 4.67
CA PHE A 81 -30.76 -8.01 4.48
C PHE A 81 -31.00 -6.51 4.69
N ILE A 82 -30.26 -5.92 5.62
CA ILE A 82 -30.45 -4.53 6.07
C ILE A 82 -29.20 -3.70 5.68
N PRO A 83 -29.33 -2.70 4.80
CA PRO A 83 -28.20 -1.91 4.31
C PRO A 83 -27.68 -0.89 5.35
N GLY A 84 -26.50 -0.36 5.09
CA GLY A 84 -25.90 0.74 5.85
C GLY A 84 -26.51 2.11 5.54
N ILE A 85 -25.94 3.15 6.16
CA ILE A 85 -26.26 4.54 5.85
C ILE A 85 -26.07 4.78 4.35
N MET A 86 -26.99 5.52 3.73
CA MET A 86 -26.98 5.80 2.28
C MET A 86 -27.05 4.58 1.36
N GLY A 87 -27.29 3.37 1.90
CA GLY A 87 -27.40 2.14 1.12
C GLY A 87 -28.79 1.88 0.52
N SER A 88 -29.80 2.64 0.97
CA SER A 88 -31.13 2.67 0.36
C SER A 88 -31.24 3.82 -0.63
N GLU A 89 -31.86 3.52 -1.76
CA GLU A 89 -32.23 4.48 -2.78
C GLU A 89 -33.40 5.34 -2.28
N LEU A 90 -33.34 6.67 -2.49
CA LEU A 90 -34.40 7.59 -2.06
C LEU A 90 -35.09 8.22 -3.27
N THR A 91 -36.42 8.16 -3.26
CA THR A 91 -37.31 8.79 -4.24
C THR A 91 -38.10 9.93 -3.61
N VAL A 92 -38.11 11.07 -4.30
CA VAL A 92 -38.86 12.26 -3.93
C VAL A 92 -40.08 12.35 -4.83
N THR A 93 -41.26 12.54 -4.27
CA THR A 93 -42.48 12.84 -5.02
C THR A 93 -42.83 14.31 -4.88
N ASP A 94 -43.08 14.97 -6.01
CA ASP A 94 -43.52 16.37 -6.13
C ASP A 94 -44.71 16.42 -7.11
N ASP A 95 -45.89 16.86 -6.66
CA ASP A 95 -47.12 16.96 -7.46
C ASP A 95 -47.48 15.75 -8.37
N GLY A 96 -47.11 14.53 -7.95
CA GLY A 96 -47.40 13.27 -8.64
C GLY A 96 -46.30 12.74 -9.56
N ASP A 97 -45.20 13.49 -9.78
CA ASP A 97 -44.01 13.01 -10.47
C ASP A 97 -43.01 12.39 -9.48
N GLU A 98 -42.59 11.14 -9.74
CA GLU A 98 -41.60 10.42 -8.94
C GLU A 98 -40.17 10.70 -9.44
N ASP A 99 -39.38 11.38 -8.61
CA ASP A 99 -38.01 11.81 -8.89
C ASP A 99 -37.04 11.14 -7.91
N ARG A 100 -36.44 10.02 -8.31
CA ARG A 100 -35.36 9.34 -7.55
C ARG A 100 -34.09 10.19 -7.36
N VAL A 101 -33.88 10.79 -6.20
CA VAL A 101 -32.76 11.72 -5.96
C VAL A 101 -31.45 11.01 -5.57
N TRP A 102 -31.50 9.88 -4.84
CA TRP A 102 -30.29 9.23 -4.30
C TRP A 102 -30.07 7.79 -4.83
N ILE A 103 -28.88 7.40 -5.32
CA ILE A 103 -27.76 8.24 -5.80
C ILE A 103 -27.98 8.50 -7.30
N SER A 104 -28.14 9.77 -7.69
CA SER A 104 -28.23 10.19 -9.10
C SER A 104 -27.32 11.39 -9.33
N PHE A 105 -26.22 11.19 -10.06
CA PHE A 105 -25.23 12.24 -10.32
C PHE A 105 -25.84 13.46 -11.03
N LEU A 106 -26.70 13.22 -12.03
CA LEU A 106 -27.40 14.29 -12.75
C LEU A 106 -28.31 15.11 -11.84
N ARG A 107 -29.00 14.48 -10.89
CA ARG A 107 -29.91 15.18 -9.99
C ARG A 107 -29.16 15.93 -8.89
N LEU A 108 -28.11 15.33 -8.33
CA LEU A 108 -27.23 15.98 -7.36
C LEU A 108 -26.59 17.24 -7.93
N MET A 109 -26.17 17.21 -9.20
CA MET A 109 -25.59 18.38 -9.89
C MET A 109 -26.51 19.58 -10.02
N TRP A 110 -27.81 19.34 -10.18
CA TRP A 110 -28.81 20.38 -10.32
C TRP A 110 -29.42 20.79 -8.97
N GLY A 111 -28.72 20.57 -7.86
CA GLY A 111 -29.17 20.93 -6.52
C GLY A 111 -30.13 19.93 -5.88
N GLY A 112 -30.19 18.70 -6.39
CA GLY A 112 -31.12 17.68 -5.89
C GLY A 112 -30.89 17.29 -4.43
N ILE A 113 -29.71 17.58 -3.86
CA ILE A 113 -29.44 17.34 -2.44
C ILE A 113 -30.40 18.15 -1.55
N ASP A 114 -30.78 19.36 -1.95
CA ASP A 114 -31.67 20.24 -1.16
C ASP A 114 -33.10 19.68 -1.06
N LYS A 115 -33.54 18.90 -2.05
CA LYS A 115 -34.80 18.14 -1.98
C LYS A 115 -34.81 17.10 -0.86
N LEU A 116 -33.65 16.74 -0.30
CA LEU A 116 -33.52 15.82 0.83
C LEU A 116 -33.47 16.55 2.18
N ARG A 117 -33.56 17.88 2.21
CA ARG A 117 -33.49 18.66 3.45
C ARG A 117 -34.66 18.30 4.37
N LEU A 118 -34.34 17.97 5.62
CA LEU A 118 -35.34 17.78 6.68
C LEU A 118 -35.61 19.11 7.39
N ALA A 119 -36.83 19.26 7.91
CA ALA A 119 -37.13 20.32 8.85
C ALA A 119 -36.29 20.15 10.13
N LYS A 120 -36.16 21.22 10.94
CA LYS A 120 -35.35 21.20 12.17
C LYS A 120 -35.83 20.17 13.23
N ASP A 121 -37.05 19.67 13.09
CA ASP A 121 -37.56 18.58 13.93
C ASP A 121 -36.98 17.21 13.55
N GLY A 122 -36.42 17.07 12.34
CA GLY A 122 -35.86 15.85 11.81
C GLY A 122 -36.90 14.78 11.44
N VAL A 123 -38.18 15.14 11.42
CA VAL A 123 -39.32 14.24 11.18
C VAL A 123 -39.91 14.50 9.79
N GLN A 124 -40.20 15.76 9.50
CA GLN A 124 -40.80 16.19 8.23
C GLN A 124 -39.72 16.68 7.26
N GLU A 125 -40.08 16.70 5.97
CA GLU A 125 -39.24 17.37 4.96
C GLU A 125 -39.30 18.89 5.17
N ALA A 126 -38.23 19.61 4.81
CA ALA A 126 -38.18 21.07 4.95
C ALA A 126 -39.18 21.78 4.02
N ASP A 127 -39.41 21.20 2.83
CA ASP A 127 -40.47 21.59 1.92
C ASP A 127 -41.66 20.65 2.10
N SER A 128 -42.81 21.20 2.53
CA SER A 128 -44.03 20.44 2.80
C SER A 128 -44.67 19.82 1.54
N ASN A 129 -44.30 20.27 0.35
CA ASN A 129 -44.79 19.71 -0.92
C ASN A 129 -44.02 18.45 -1.33
N LEU A 130 -42.80 18.28 -0.81
CA LEU A 130 -41.96 17.14 -1.11
C LEU A 130 -42.22 16.00 -0.13
N ARG A 131 -42.27 14.78 -0.65
CA ARG A 131 -42.28 13.57 0.17
C ARG A 131 -41.19 12.63 -0.29
N VAL A 132 -40.35 12.20 0.64
CA VAL A 132 -39.22 11.32 0.37
C VAL A 132 -39.50 9.93 0.93
N GLN A 133 -39.21 8.90 0.14
CA GLN A 133 -39.37 7.50 0.52
C GLN A 133 -38.21 6.64 0.04
N ALA A 134 -37.88 5.60 0.81
CA ALA A 134 -36.93 4.58 0.39
C ALA A 134 -37.55 3.66 -0.66
N SER A 135 -36.96 3.59 -1.85
CA SER A 135 -37.52 2.89 -3.01
C SER A 135 -36.87 1.54 -3.32
N GLY A 136 -35.72 1.24 -2.70
CA GLY A 136 -34.97 0.00 -2.95
C GLY A 136 -33.57 0.04 -2.35
N LEU A 137 -32.81 -1.04 -2.56
CA LEU A 137 -31.38 -1.10 -2.22
C LEU A 137 -30.55 -0.78 -3.47
N ASP A 138 -29.41 -0.13 -3.28
CA ASP A 138 -28.46 0.12 -4.37
C ASP A 138 -27.90 -1.20 -4.89
N LYS A 139 -28.36 -1.62 -6.08
CA LYS A 139 -27.97 -2.90 -6.69
C LYS A 139 -26.45 -2.98 -6.94
N ARG A 140 -25.77 -1.87 -7.21
CA ARG A 140 -24.31 -1.86 -7.40
C ARG A 140 -23.55 -2.25 -6.13
N SER A 141 -24.04 -1.85 -4.97
CA SER A 141 -23.37 -2.11 -3.69
C SER A 141 -23.73 -3.46 -3.07
N TYR A 142 -24.95 -3.95 -3.30
CA TYR A 142 -25.51 -5.09 -2.56
C TYR A 142 -25.92 -6.30 -3.40
N ALA A 143 -25.92 -6.22 -4.74
CA ALA A 143 -26.38 -7.34 -5.57
C ALA A 143 -25.60 -8.63 -5.34
N GLU A 144 -24.29 -8.53 -5.08
CA GLU A 144 -23.45 -9.71 -4.87
C GLU A 144 -23.86 -10.47 -3.59
N THR A 145 -24.06 -9.77 -2.48
CA THR A 145 -24.55 -10.35 -1.22
C THR A 145 -25.95 -10.94 -1.38
N ILE A 146 -26.85 -10.20 -2.04
CA ILE A 146 -28.23 -10.64 -2.27
C ILE A 146 -28.25 -11.91 -3.12
N LEU A 147 -27.56 -11.94 -4.26
CA LEU A 147 -27.51 -13.12 -5.13
C LEU A 147 -26.81 -14.30 -4.45
N TRP A 148 -25.76 -14.04 -3.65
CA TRP A 148 -25.09 -15.08 -2.87
C TRP A 148 -26.07 -15.78 -1.91
N LEU A 149 -26.79 -15.01 -1.11
CA LEU A 149 -27.77 -15.53 -0.15
C LEU A 149 -28.97 -16.19 -0.85
N LYS A 150 -29.47 -15.62 -1.95
CA LYS A 150 -30.61 -16.16 -2.71
C LYS A 150 -30.34 -17.56 -3.27
N ALA A 151 -29.10 -18.02 -3.34
CA ALA A 151 -28.80 -19.40 -3.74
C ALA A 151 -29.49 -20.41 -2.81
N TYR A 152 -29.49 -20.17 -1.48
CA TYR A 152 -29.96 -21.14 -0.49
C TYR A 152 -31.04 -20.60 0.47
N TRP A 153 -31.29 -19.30 0.48
CA TRP A 153 -32.16 -18.62 1.45
C TRP A 153 -33.31 -17.87 0.76
N ASN A 154 -34.41 -17.67 1.49
CA ASN A 154 -35.44 -16.71 1.12
C ASN A 154 -34.97 -15.32 1.58
N VAL A 155 -34.53 -14.47 0.66
CA VAL A 155 -33.86 -13.20 0.99
C VAL A 155 -34.79 -12.03 0.73
N GLU A 156 -35.00 -11.19 1.75
CA GLU A 156 -35.74 -9.95 1.65
C GLU A 156 -34.83 -8.73 1.87
N PRO A 157 -34.57 -7.93 0.82
CA PRO A 157 -33.90 -6.65 0.95
C PRO A 157 -34.78 -5.62 1.69
N PHE A 158 -34.28 -5.01 2.77
CA PHE A 158 -35.01 -4.03 3.57
C PHE A 158 -34.52 -2.60 3.33
N ALA A 159 -35.23 -1.83 2.50
CA ALA A 159 -34.95 -0.42 2.27
C ALA A 159 -35.60 0.45 3.36
N TYR A 160 -34.86 1.45 3.87
CA TYR A 160 -35.36 2.41 4.85
C TYR A 160 -34.75 3.81 4.63
N ASP A 161 -35.43 4.84 5.13
CA ASP A 161 -34.94 6.22 5.08
C ASP A 161 -33.87 6.43 6.15
N TRP A 162 -32.62 6.44 5.71
CA TRP A 162 -31.44 6.55 6.55
C TRP A 162 -31.20 7.97 7.10
N ARG A 163 -31.98 8.98 6.65
CA ARG A 163 -31.87 10.36 7.13
C ARG A 163 -32.60 10.56 8.47
N LYS A 164 -33.68 9.80 8.69
CA LYS A 164 -34.60 9.95 9.81
C LYS A 164 -34.16 9.12 11.02
N ASP A 165 -34.88 9.31 12.13
CA ASP A 165 -34.63 8.61 13.38
C ASP A 165 -34.71 7.08 13.22
N LEU A 166 -33.71 6.37 13.76
CA LEU A 166 -33.63 4.91 13.68
C LEU A 166 -34.78 4.17 14.39
N ASP A 167 -35.56 4.84 15.24
CA ASP A 167 -36.81 4.27 15.78
C ASP A 167 -37.83 4.02 14.65
N GLN A 168 -37.92 4.90 13.65
CA GLN A 168 -38.81 4.71 12.49
C GLN A 168 -38.35 3.54 11.62
N ALA A 169 -37.04 3.37 11.43
CA ALA A 169 -36.50 2.25 10.69
C ALA A 169 -36.76 0.91 11.41
N ALA A 170 -36.64 0.89 12.74
CA ALA A 170 -36.95 -0.28 13.55
C ALA A 170 -38.44 -0.64 13.52
N GLU A 171 -39.34 0.35 13.56
CA GLU A 171 -40.78 0.15 13.42
C GLU A 171 -41.15 -0.45 12.05
N ARG A 172 -40.58 0.10 10.97
CA ARG A 172 -40.77 -0.47 9.62
C ARG A 172 -40.23 -1.90 9.50
N LEU A 173 -39.13 -2.23 10.17
CA LEU A 173 -38.59 -3.58 10.20
C LEU A 173 -39.55 -4.53 10.92
N LYS A 174 -40.12 -4.09 12.05
CA LYS A 174 -41.18 -4.82 12.75
C LYS A 174 -42.37 -5.08 11.82
N ASP A 175 -42.84 -4.06 11.10
CA ASP A 175 -44.00 -4.21 10.21
C ASP A 175 -43.71 -5.18 9.05
N LEU A 176 -42.49 -5.18 8.50
CA LEU A 176 -42.08 -6.16 7.50
C LEU A 176 -42.14 -7.59 8.07
N VAL A 177 -41.61 -7.81 9.27
CA VAL A 177 -41.64 -9.14 9.92
C VAL A 177 -43.08 -9.58 10.19
N GLU A 178 -43.94 -8.70 10.68
CA GLU A 178 -45.34 -9.02 10.97
C GLU A 178 -46.18 -9.31 9.73
N THR A 179 -45.93 -8.61 8.64
CA THR A 179 -46.73 -8.73 7.41
C THR A 179 -46.24 -9.86 6.52
N LYS A 180 -44.93 -9.98 6.31
CA LYS A 180 -44.34 -10.92 5.33
C LYS A 180 -43.88 -12.24 5.95
N PHE A 181 -43.44 -12.23 7.21
CA PHE A 181 -42.84 -13.39 7.88
C PHE A 181 -43.59 -13.80 9.14
N LYS A 182 -44.89 -13.51 9.21
CA LYS A 182 -45.74 -13.80 10.38
C LYS A 182 -45.55 -15.24 10.86
N ASN A 183 -45.15 -15.41 12.12
CA ASN A 183 -44.88 -16.71 12.77
C ASN A 183 -43.82 -17.58 12.10
N GLN A 184 -42.99 -17.00 11.22
CA GLN A 184 -41.87 -17.70 10.60
C GLN A 184 -40.55 -17.26 11.23
N PRO A 185 -39.58 -18.16 11.34
CA PRO A 185 -38.25 -17.79 11.81
C PRO A 185 -37.52 -16.98 10.75
N VAL A 186 -36.77 -15.96 11.19
CA VAL A 186 -36.06 -15.02 10.30
C VAL A 186 -34.68 -14.67 10.85
N HIS A 187 -33.66 -14.74 10.02
CA HIS A 187 -32.33 -14.18 10.30
C HIS A 187 -32.22 -12.73 9.83
N LEU A 188 -31.38 -11.95 10.50
CA LEU A 188 -31.00 -10.61 10.08
C LEU A 188 -29.52 -10.63 9.64
N VAL A 189 -29.23 -10.08 8.47
CA VAL A 189 -27.86 -9.80 8.02
C VAL A 189 -27.79 -8.32 7.75
N ALA A 190 -26.93 -7.63 8.49
CA ALA A 190 -26.94 -6.18 8.54
C ALA A 190 -25.56 -5.60 8.26
N HIS A 191 -25.48 -4.63 7.35
CA HIS A 191 -24.27 -3.91 7.03
C HIS A 191 -24.26 -2.54 7.70
N SER A 192 -23.13 -2.17 8.34
CA SER A 192 -22.91 -0.84 8.90
C SER A 192 -24.07 -0.39 9.80
N MET A 193 -24.67 0.80 9.57
CA MET A 193 -25.83 1.33 10.30
C MET A 193 -27.04 0.38 10.38
N GLY A 194 -27.20 -0.54 9.42
CA GLY A 194 -28.26 -1.55 9.48
C GLY A 194 -28.20 -2.43 10.73
N GLY A 195 -27.01 -2.62 11.31
CA GLY A 195 -26.88 -3.35 12.58
C GLY A 195 -27.42 -2.56 13.76
N LEU A 196 -27.32 -1.23 13.75
CA LEU A 196 -27.98 -0.38 14.75
C LEU A 196 -29.50 -0.38 14.57
N VAL A 197 -30.01 -0.38 13.33
CA VAL A 197 -31.45 -0.60 13.07
C VAL A 197 -31.90 -1.91 13.68
N SER A 198 -31.12 -2.98 13.49
CA SER A 198 -31.41 -4.32 14.04
C SER A 198 -31.41 -4.32 15.58
N ARG A 199 -30.39 -3.72 16.21
CA ARG A 199 -30.32 -3.63 17.68
C ARG A 199 -31.42 -2.74 18.27
N ASN A 200 -31.78 -1.68 17.57
CA ASN A 200 -32.87 -0.81 17.98
C ASN A 200 -34.24 -1.50 17.84
N PHE A 201 -34.42 -2.32 16.80
CA PHE A 201 -35.57 -3.22 16.69
C PHE A 201 -35.65 -4.22 17.86
N ILE A 202 -34.52 -4.79 18.28
CA ILE A 202 -34.48 -5.68 19.45
C ILE A 202 -34.87 -4.93 20.74
N ARG A 203 -34.40 -3.69 20.90
CA ARG A 203 -34.74 -2.80 22.02
C ARG A 203 -36.25 -2.53 22.09
N LEU A 204 -36.84 -2.09 20.98
CA LEU A 204 -38.22 -1.65 20.92
C LEU A 204 -39.22 -2.82 20.86
N TYR A 205 -38.84 -3.93 20.22
CA TYR A 205 -39.71 -5.07 19.96
C TYR A 205 -39.10 -6.42 20.39
N PRO A 206 -38.71 -6.59 21.67
CA PRO A 206 -38.04 -7.80 22.15
C PRO A 206 -38.90 -9.06 22.01
N LYS A 207 -40.23 -8.93 22.10
CA LYS A 207 -41.17 -10.04 21.85
C LYS A 207 -41.11 -10.53 20.40
N MET A 208 -41.00 -9.61 19.44
CA MET A 208 -40.87 -9.96 18.02
C MET A 208 -39.52 -10.62 17.74
N TRP A 209 -38.43 -10.08 18.30
CA TRP A 209 -37.12 -10.72 18.20
C TRP A 209 -37.12 -12.15 18.76
N LYS A 210 -37.84 -12.39 19.85
CA LYS A 210 -38.02 -13.73 20.42
C LYS A 210 -38.85 -14.65 19.51
N SER A 211 -39.90 -14.15 18.85
CA SER A 211 -40.72 -14.97 17.94
C SER A 211 -40.03 -15.34 16.64
N MET A 212 -38.98 -14.61 16.23
CA MET A 212 -38.16 -14.94 15.05
C MET A 212 -37.21 -16.14 15.28
N LEU A 213 -37.09 -16.63 16.51
CA LEU A 213 -36.19 -17.72 16.88
C LEU A 213 -36.80 -19.09 16.57
N GLU A 214 -36.10 -19.87 15.76
CA GLU A 214 -36.35 -21.30 15.62
C GLU A 214 -35.56 -22.09 16.69
N PRO A 215 -36.11 -23.13 17.33
CA PRO A 215 -35.42 -23.85 18.43
C PRO A 215 -34.02 -24.37 18.09
N LYS A 216 -33.79 -24.86 16.86
CA LYS A 216 -32.46 -25.31 16.40
C LYS A 216 -31.59 -24.17 15.86
N LYS A 217 -32.12 -22.95 15.77
CA LYS A 217 -31.47 -21.72 15.26
C LYS A 217 -30.98 -21.83 13.81
N VAL A 218 -31.54 -22.75 13.01
CA VAL A 218 -31.06 -23.03 11.63
C VAL A 218 -31.85 -22.24 10.59
N GLN A 219 -33.15 -22.05 10.81
CA GLN A 219 -34.05 -21.42 9.82
C GLN A 219 -34.31 -19.93 10.10
N GLY A 220 -33.95 -19.46 11.29
CA GLY A 220 -34.07 -18.07 11.71
C GLY A 220 -33.63 -17.82 13.15
N GLY A 221 -33.51 -16.54 13.50
CA GLY A 221 -33.19 -16.08 14.85
C GLY A 221 -31.72 -15.72 15.07
N ARG A 222 -30.91 -15.52 14.03
CA ARG A 222 -29.53 -14.99 14.16
C ARG A 222 -29.44 -13.58 13.61
N LEU A 223 -28.54 -12.76 14.16
CA LEU A 223 -28.16 -11.45 13.65
C LEU A 223 -26.66 -11.46 13.32
N ILE A 224 -26.31 -11.25 12.04
CA ILE A 224 -24.93 -11.06 11.60
C ILE A 224 -24.73 -9.58 11.30
N MET A 225 -23.73 -8.97 11.93
CA MET A 225 -23.37 -7.57 11.77
C MET A 225 -22.04 -7.45 11.02
N LEU A 226 -22.04 -6.77 9.88
CA LEU A 226 -20.88 -6.50 9.06
C LEU A 226 -20.41 -5.06 9.33
N GLY A 227 -19.31 -4.88 10.05
CA GLY A 227 -18.74 -3.56 10.34
C GLY A 227 -19.69 -2.60 11.08
N THR A 228 -20.67 -3.09 11.85
CA THR A 228 -21.65 -2.23 12.51
C THR A 228 -21.00 -1.31 13.57
N PRO A 229 -21.22 0.02 13.50
CA PRO A 229 -20.78 0.98 14.52
C PRO A 229 -21.65 0.88 15.77
N ASN A 230 -21.50 -0.20 16.54
CA ASN A 230 -22.33 -0.52 17.70
C ASN A 230 -22.32 0.55 18.80
N TYR A 231 -21.24 1.30 18.90
CA TYR A 231 -21.04 2.45 19.77
C TYR A 231 -20.69 3.71 18.96
N GLY A 232 -21.10 3.79 17.69
CA GLY A 232 -20.87 4.94 16.81
C GLY A 232 -19.51 4.94 16.08
N SER A 233 -19.20 6.06 15.44
CA SER A 233 -17.99 6.26 14.63
C SER A 233 -17.58 7.73 14.60
N TYR A 234 -16.27 8.00 14.77
CA TYR A 234 -15.70 9.34 14.62
C TYR A 234 -15.75 9.86 13.17
N ALA A 235 -15.95 8.98 12.18
CA ALA A 235 -16.10 9.39 10.79
C ALA A 235 -17.29 10.34 10.59
N ILE A 236 -18.34 10.20 11.40
CA ILE A 236 -19.51 11.08 11.39
C ILE A 236 -19.17 12.47 11.92
N ALA A 237 -18.41 12.54 13.02
CA ALA A 237 -17.93 13.82 13.54
C ALA A 237 -17.04 14.54 12.53
N GLN A 238 -16.19 13.81 11.80
CA GLN A 238 -15.37 14.36 10.72
C GLN A 238 -16.20 14.86 9.52
N ALA A 239 -17.28 14.14 9.17
CA ALA A 239 -18.22 14.54 8.12
C ALA A 239 -18.93 15.86 8.46
N MET A 240 -19.42 15.98 9.69
CA MET A 240 -20.16 17.16 10.17
C MET A 240 -19.35 18.47 10.17
N VAL A 241 -18.00 18.38 10.11
CA VAL A 241 -17.08 19.54 10.02
C VAL A 241 -16.43 19.70 8.64
N ALA A 242 -17.02 19.10 7.58
CA ALA A 242 -16.52 19.07 6.19
C ALA A 242 -15.05 18.64 6.03
N LYS A 243 -14.51 17.87 6.97
CA LYS A 243 -13.16 17.31 6.84
C LYS A 243 -13.15 15.99 6.07
N GLU A 244 -14.32 15.37 5.92
CA GLU A 244 -14.51 14.10 5.21
C GLU A 244 -14.57 14.27 3.67
N LYS A 245 -14.06 13.26 2.97
CA LYS A 245 -13.99 13.16 1.51
C LYS A 245 -15.36 13.25 0.81
N LEU A 246 -16.36 12.55 1.35
CA LEU A 246 -17.72 12.51 0.81
C LEU A 246 -18.34 13.91 0.69
N VAL A 247 -18.27 14.70 1.76
CA VAL A 247 -18.87 16.04 1.82
C VAL A 247 -18.25 16.96 0.77
N LYS A 248 -16.92 16.93 0.63
CA LYS A 248 -16.19 17.70 -0.39
C LYS A 248 -16.59 17.31 -1.80
N TRP A 249 -16.83 16.03 -2.05
CA TRP A 249 -17.21 15.52 -3.37
C TRP A 249 -18.67 15.77 -3.71
N LEU A 250 -19.58 15.70 -2.73
CA LEU A 250 -20.98 16.10 -2.92
C LEU A 250 -21.07 17.60 -3.24
N ALA A 251 -20.34 18.46 -2.52
CA ALA A 251 -20.25 19.88 -2.81
C ALA A 251 -19.56 20.18 -4.15
N ALA A 252 -18.65 19.32 -4.62
CA ALA A 252 -18.05 19.44 -5.95
C ALA A 252 -19.03 19.04 -7.07
N ALA A 253 -19.92 18.08 -6.81
CA ALA A 253 -20.93 17.63 -7.75
C ALA A 253 -22.08 18.64 -7.90
N ASP A 254 -22.52 19.27 -6.80
CA ASP A 254 -23.59 20.27 -6.78
C ASP A 254 -23.11 21.61 -7.35
N LEU A 255 -23.72 22.06 -8.46
CA LEU A 255 -23.40 23.34 -9.09
C LEU A 255 -24.28 24.50 -8.62
N ARG A 256 -25.27 24.22 -7.77
CA ARG A 256 -26.20 25.22 -7.23
C ARG A 256 -25.87 25.63 -5.81
N HIS A 257 -25.39 24.69 -5.01
CA HIS A 257 -25.09 24.92 -3.59
C HIS A 257 -23.59 24.91 -3.33
N ASP A 258 -23.14 25.72 -2.39
CA ASP A 258 -21.77 25.66 -1.88
C ASP A 258 -21.60 24.62 -0.75
N LEU A 259 -20.37 24.51 -0.23
CA LEU A 259 -20.04 23.52 0.80
C LEU A 259 -20.83 23.73 2.10
N ASP A 260 -21.10 24.98 2.47
CA ASP A 260 -21.81 25.30 3.71
C ASP A 260 -23.29 24.95 3.58
N GLU A 261 -23.90 25.25 2.43
CA GLU A 261 -25.29 24.88 2.11
C GLU A 261 -25.48 23.35 2.03
N VAL A 262 -24.52 22.62 1.44
CA VAL A 262 -24.54 21.15 1.44
C VAL A 262 -24.38 20.59 2.86
N LEU A 263 -23.52 21.19 3.67
CA LEU A 263 -23.37 20.82 5.08
C LEU A 263 -24.65 21.06 5.88
N GLU A 264 -25.40 22.15 5.64
CA GLU A 264 -26.68 22.40 6.30
C GLU A 264 -27.69 21.28 6.07
N VAL A 265 -27.75 20.75 4.83
CA VAL A 265 -28.64 19.64 4.49
C VAL A 265 -28.19 18.36 5.22
N LEU A 266 -26.91 18.00 5.11
CA LEU A 266 -26.38 16.75 5.68
C LEU A 266 -26.41 16.75 7.22
N ASN A 267 -26.13 17.89 7.84
CA ASN A 267 -26.20 18.07 9.30
C ASN A 267 -27.65 18.22 9.81
N GLY A 268 -28.66 18.20 8.94
CA GLY A 268 -30.06 18.07 9.32
C GLY A 268 -30.54 16.62 9.54
N PHE A 269 -29.73 15.60 9.18
CA PHE A 269 -30.16 14.21 9.22
C PHE A 269 -29.99 13.59 10.61
N VAL A 270 -31.09 13.39 11.34
CA VAL A 270 -31.11 12.78 12.69
C VAL A 270 -30.38 11.43 12.73
N GLY A 271 -30.58 10.60 11.70
CA GLY A 271 -29.95 9.27 11.61
C GLY A 271 -28.42 9.34 11.66
N SER A 272 -27.81 10.39 11.08
CA SER A 272 -26.38 10.62 11.14
C SER A 272 -25.91 10.89 12.58
N TYR A 273 -26.66 11.66 13.38
CA TYR A 273 -26.29 11.94 14.76
C TYR A 273 -26.30 10.68 15.62
N GLN A 274 -27.21 9.74 15.37
CA GLN A 274 -27.31 8.46 16.09
C GLN A 274 -26.14 7.50 15.79
N LEU A 275 -25.25 7.87 14.87
CA LEU A 275 -23.97 7.21 14.59
C LEU A 275 -22.77 7.89 15.24
N LEU A 276 -22.93 9.00 15.98
CA LEU A 276 -21.84 9.61 16.73
C LEU A 276 -21.29 8.63 17.80
N PRO A 277 -20.01 8.75 18.20
CA PRO A 277 -19.45 7.90 19.24
C PRO A 277 -20.25 7.97 20.55
N SER A 278 -20.64 6.81 21.08
CA SER A 278 -21.43 6.70 22.31
C SER A 278 -20.71 7.33 23.50
N PRO A 279 -21.38 8.19 24.31
CA PRO A 279 -20.79 8.80 25.50
C PRO A 279 -20.14 7.80 26.47
N ALA A 280 -20.69 6.58 26.58
CA ALA A 280 -20.18 5.54 27.47
C ALA A 280 -18.86 4.92 27.02
N LYS A 281 -18.46 5.11 25.75
CA LYS A 281 -17.16 4.69 25.22
C LYS A 281 -16.18 5.85 25.04
N LEU A 282 -16.65 7.08 25.24
CA LEU A 282 -15.84 8.28 25.10
C LEU A 282 -15.12 8.64 26.40
N PRO A 283 -13.84 9.04 26.33
CA PRO A 283 -13.20 9.78 27.41
C PRO A 283 -13.98 11.04 27.76
N ALA A 284 -13.92 11.48 29.02
CA ALA A 284 -14.65 12.66 29.49
C ALA A 284 -14.34 13.94 28.68
N SER A 285 -13.10 14.08 28.18
CA SER A 285 -12.68 15.19 27.31
C SER A 285 -13.41 15.21 25.97
N GLU A 286 -13.88 14.06 25.48
CA GLU A 286 -14.54 13.93 24.18
C GLU A 286 -16.05 14.07 24.25
N HIS A 287 -16.65 14.05 25.45
CA HIS A 287 -18.10 14.28 25.64
C HIS A 287 -18.55 15.65 25.10
N ALA A 288 -17.59 16.56 24.94
CA ALA A 288 -17.72 17.84 24.28
C ALA A 288 -18.35 17.76 22.87
N ILE A 289 -18.28 16.64 22.15
CA ILE A 289 -18.95 16.46 20.84
C ILE A 289 -20.48 16.57 20.94
N TYR A 290 -21.08 16.31 22.11
CA TYR A 290 -22.53 16.42 22.32
C TYR A 290 -22.98 17.83 22.76
N THR A 291 -22.07 18.79 22.76
CA THR A 291 -22.34 20.18 23.16
C THR A 291 -22.34 21.08 21.93
N SER A 292 -23.50 21.63 21.55
CA SER A 292 -23.67 22.39 20.30
C SER A 292 -22.72 23.59 20.18
N SER A 293 -22.44 24.31 21.27
CA SER A 293 -21.52 25.46 21.26
C SER A 293 -20.08 25.11 20.84
N ASN A 294 -19.65 23.86 21.02
CA ASN A 294 -18.30 23.42 20.66
C ASN A 294 -18.12 23.21 19.15
N TRP A 295 -19.23 23.14 18.40
CA TRP A 295 -19.19 23.01 16.95
C TRP A 295 -18.96 24.36 16.24
N GLY A 296 -18.96 25.49 16.95
CA GLY A 296 -18.66 26.79 16.37
C GLY A 296 -19.69 27.20 15.30
N SER A 297 -19.22 27.50 14.09
CA SER A 297 -20.07 27.90 12.97
C SER A 297 -20.65 26.73 12.17
N TYR A 298 -20.27 25.47 12.48
CA TYR A 298 -20.81 24.32 11.74
C TYR A 298 -22.31 24.14 12.04
N PRO A 299 -23.16 23.88 11.03
CA PRO A 299 -24.62 23.96 11.15
C PRO A 299 -25.22 22.71 11.82
N VAL A 300 -24.82 22.41 13.06
CA VAL A 300 -25.36 21.29 13.84
C VAL A 300 -26.67 21.64 14.53
N VAL A 301 -27.55 20.66 14.68
CA VAL A 301 -28.85 20.83 15.33
C VAL A 301 -28.79 20.30 16.76
N ALA A 302 -28.94 21.20 17.73
CA ALA A 302 -28.79 20.86 19.15
C ALA A 302 -29.76 19.77 19.64
N SER A 303 -31.02 19.78 19.18
CA SER A 303 -32.01 18.75 19.51
C SER A 303 -31.60 17.36 19.00
N HIS A 304 -30.91 17.28 17.85
CA HIS A 304 -30.41 16.01 17.30
C HIS A 304 -29.24 15.45 18.10
N LEU A 305 -28.34 16.31 18.61
CA LEU A 305 -27.28 15.88 19.55
C LEU A 305 -27.86 15.29 20.83
N ILE A 306 -28.89 15.94 21.39
CA ILE A 306 -29.61 15.44 22.58
C ILE A 306 -30.26 14.08 22.28
N ARG A 307 -30.95 13.98 21.14
CA ARG A 307 -31.60 12.73 20.70
C ARG A 307 -30.60 11.60 20.50
N ALA A 308 -29.44 11.88 19.92
CA ALA A 308 -28.37 10.90 19.72
C ALA A 308 -27.77 10.42 21.05
N ARG A 309 -27.49 11.32 21.99
CA ARG A 309 -27.06 10.94 23.35
C ARG A 309 -28.07 9.97 23.97
N LYS A 310 -29.35 10.34 23.96
CA LYS A 310 -30.44 9.51 24.47
C LYS A 310 -30.52 8.15 23.76
N PHE A 311 -30.33 8.11 22.44
CA PHE A 311 -30.33 6.87 21.68
C PHE A 311 -29.27 5.87 22.17
N HIS A 312 -28.05 6.33 22.42
CA HIS A 312 -26.98 5.48 22.96
C HIS A 312 -27.27 5.03 24.39
N GLU A 313 -27.75 5.93 25.25
CA GLU A 313 -28.18 5.62 26.62
C GLU A 313 -29.28 4.54 26.62
N ASP A 314 -30.29 4.68 25.76
CA ASP A 314 -31.40 3.73 25.63
C ASP A 314 -30.92 2.35 25.12
N LEU A 315 -29.95 2.31 24.19
CA LEU A 315 -29.36 1.05 23.69
C LEU A 315 -28.52 0.33 24.75
N GLU A 316 -27.83 1.08 25.62
CA GLU A 316 -26.99 0.54 26.70
C GLU A 316 -27.83 0.09 27.91
N ALA A 317 -28.85 0.85 28.29
CA ALA A 317 -29.76 0.50 29.38
C ALA A 317 -30.62 -0.74 29.07
N SER A 318 -30.75 -1.11 27.80
CA SER A 318 -31.60 -2.21 27.34
C SER A 318 -30.78 -3.48 27.08
N ALA A 319 -31.37 -4.65 27.35
CA ALA A 319 -30.78 -5.96 27.04
C ALA A 319 -30.83 -6.27 25.53
N THR A 320 -30.07 -5.49 24.74
CA THR A 320 -30.03 -5.59 23.26
C THR A 320 -28.97 -6.54 22.75
N ILE A 321 -28.07 -7.02 23.61
CA ILE A 321 -26.95 -7.91 23.26
C ILE A 321 -27.38 -9.34 23.54
N ASP A 322 -27.36 -10.17 22.50
CA ASP A 322 -27.75 -11.59 22.55
C ASP A 322 -26.59 -12.46 22.02
N PRO A 323 -25.57 -12.77 22.84
CA PRO A 323 -24.34 -13.43 22.40
C PRO A 323 -24.54 -14.78 21.69
N GLU A 324 -25.61 -15.50 22.03
CA GLU A 324 -25.90 -16.80 21.43
C GLU A 324 -26.52 -16.70 20.02
N ARG A 325 -27.00 -15.52 19.66
CA ARG A 325 -27.72 -15.26 18.41
C ARG A 325 -27.04 -14.22 17.54
N MET A 326 -26.09 -13.48 18.08
CA MET A 326 -25.37 -12.43 17.39
C MET A 326 -23.98 -12.86 16.93
N THR A 327 -23.53 -12.33 15.81
CA THR A 327 -22.15 -12.46 15.34
C THR A 327 -21.70 -11.16 14.70
N TYR A 328 -20.46 -10.76 14.97
CA TYR A 328 -19.84 -9.57 14.40
C TYR A 328 -18.72 -9.97 13.43
N ILE A 329 -18.70 -9.36 12.25
CA ILE A 329 -17.60 -9.48 11.29
C ILE A 329 -16.93 -8.10 11.20
N ALA A 330 -15.67 -8.04 11.64
CA ALA A 330 -14.87 -6.84 11.75
C ALA A 330 -13.86 -6.74 10.61
N GLY A 331 -13.86 -5.64 9.87
CA GLY A 331 -12.71 -5.27 9.06
C GLY A 331 -11.53 -4.85 9.96
N CYS A 332 -10.30 -5.03 9.49
CA CYS A 332 -9.08 -4.64 10.21
C CYS A 332 -8.00 -4.15 9.24
N ASN A 333 -6.98 -3.50 9.77
CA ASN A 333 -5.80 -2.99 9.04
C ASN A 333 -6.05 -1.81 8.11
N HIS A 334 -7.19 -1.12 8.28
CA HIS A 334 -7.49 0.13 7.58
C HIS A 334 -7.40 1.31 8.55
N GLU A 335 -6.77 2.40 8.12
CA GLU A 335 -6.66 3.62 8.93
C GLU A 335 -8.04 4.19 9.24
N THR A 336 -8.37 4.21 10.52
CA THR A 336 -9.71 4.50 11.04
C THR A 336 -9.60 5.56 12.13
N LEU A 337 -10.50 6.55 12.12
CA LEU A 337 -10.51 7.59 13.15
C LEU A 337 -10.83 6.99 14.53
N SER A 338 -9.99 7.26 15.53
CA SER A 338 -10.05 6.63 16.86
C SER A 338 -10.25 7.58 18.03
N GLY A 339 -10.19 8.88 17.81
CA GLY A 339 -10.32 9.89 18.86
C GLY A 339 -10.55 11.27 18.28
N VAL A 340 -10.99 12.21 19.12
CA VAL A 340 -11.19 13.61 18.73
C VAL A 340 -10.78 14.56 19.84
N THR A 341 -9.97 15.56 19.50
CA THR A 341 -9.60 16.67 20.37
C THR A 341 -10.28 17.96 19.88
N ILE A 342 -10.98 18.65 20.78
CA ILE A 342 -11.62 19.94 20.49
C ILE A 342 -10.84 21.04 21.22
N SER A 343 -10.01 21.77 20.49
CA SER A 343 -9.15 22.85 21.04
C SER A 343 -9.88 24.20 21.16
N GLY A 344 -11.08 24.29 20.61
CA GLY A 344 -11.98 25.44 20.69
C GLY A 344 -13.20 25.26 19.77
N PRO A 345 -14.19 26.18 19.80
CA PRO A 345 -15.38 26.07 18.95
C PRO A 345 -15.01 25.92 17.47
N GLY A 346 -15.49 24.84 16.84
CA GLY A 346 -15.21 24.53 15.42
C GLY A 346 -13.81 23.97 15.14
N ARG A 347 -12.95 23.78 16.16
CA ARG A 347 -11.57 23.30 15.97
C ARG A 347 -11.41 21.86 16.43
N PHE A 348 -11.64 20.94 15.49
CA PHE A 348 -11.57 19.49 15.70
C PHE A 348 -10.29 18.90 15.13
N GLU A 349 -9.58 18.11 15.92
CA GLU A 349 -8.43 17.30 15.52
C GLU A 349 -8.76 15.83 15.77
N PHE A 350 -8.38 14.93 14.85
CA PHE A 350 -8.76 13.52 14.92
C PHE A 350 -7.52 12.62 14.97
N ASP A 351 -7.57 11.61 15.83
CA ASP A 351 -6.55 10.57 15.90
C ASP A 351 -6.90 9.39 15.00
N THR A 352 -5.91 8.58 14.62
CA THR A 352 -6.12 7.39 13.77
C THR A 352 -5.52 6.11 14.35
N THR A 353 -6.11 4.97 13.96
CA THR A 353 -5.66 3.62 14.31
C THR A 353 -5.82 2.66 13.14
N LEU A 354 -5.05 1.57 13.12
CA LEU A 354 -5.24 0.46 12.18
C LEU A 354 -6.21 -0.61 12.70
N LYS A 355 -6.68 -0.48 13.95
CA LYS A 355 -7.68 -1.38 14.55
C LYS A 355 -9.10 -0.99 14.11
N GLY A 356 -9.37 -1.14 12.83
CA GLY A 356 -10.67 -0.83 12.24
C GLY A 356 -10.70 -1.06 10.74
N ASP A 357 -11.86 -0.78 10.15
CA ASP A 357 -12.19 -1.02 8.75
C ASP A 357 -12.17 0.25 7.88
N GLY A 358 -11.62 1.36 8.40
CA GLY A 358 -11.60 2.67 7.75
C GLY A 358 -12.75 3.59 8.16
N ARG A 359 -13.79 3.05 8.82
CA ARG A 359 -14.91 3.83 9.37
C ARG A 359 -15.16 3.54 10.85
N VAL A 360 -15.10 2.28 11.24
CA VAL A 360 -15.46 1.80 12.58
C VAL A 360 -14.24 1.15 13.21
N THR A 361 -13.84 1.68 14.37
CA THR A 361 -12.77 1.06 15.15
C THR A 361 -13.27 -0.20 15.84
N HIS A 362 -12.38 -1.14 16.15
CA HIS A 362 -12.72 -2.29 16.98
C HIS A 362 -13.29 -1.86 18.34
N ALA A 363 -12.75 -0.78 18.92
CA ALA A 363 -13.25 -0.23 20.19
C ALA A 363 -14.73 0.20 20.14
N LEU A 364 -15.20 0.72 19.00
CA LEU A 364 -16.59 1.17 18.83
C LEU A 364 -17.49 0.15 18.13
N GLY A 365 -16.93 -0.87 17.47
CA GLY A 365 -17.68 -1.92 16.78
C GLY A 365 -17.97 -3.16 17.62
N LEU A 366 -17.04 -3.59 18.49
CA LEU A 366 -17.11 -4.87 19.19
C LEU A 366 -18.11 -4.83 20.35
N LEU A 367 -19.00 -5.83 20.43
CA LEU A 367 -19.94 -6.00 21.53
C LEU A 367 -19.43 -7.03 22.56
N PRO A 368 -19.59 -6.77 23.88
CA PRO A 368 -19.24 -7.73 24.93
C PRO A 368 -19.89 -9.10 24.73
N GLY A 369 -19.09 -10.16 24.77
CA GLY A 369 -19.55 -11.55 24.69
C GLY A 369 -19.99 -12.03 23.31
N VAL A 370 -20.19 -11.15 22.33
CA VAL A 370 -20.62 -11.52 20.98
C VAL A 370 -19.44 -12.11 20.18
N PRO A 371 -19.58 -13.32 19.60
CA PRO A 371 -18.58 -13.90 18.72
C PRO A 371 -18.18 -12.95 17.59
N THR A 372 -16.87 -12.74 17.44
CA THR A 372 -16.31 -11.84 16.43
C THR A 372 -15.35 -12.58 15.50
N TYR A 373 -15.48 -12.31 14.21
CA TYR A 373 -14.56 -12.75 13.17
C TYR A 373 -13.92 -11.54 12.47
N TYR A 374 -12.70 -11.71 11.97
CA TYR A 374 -11.89 -10.63 11.41
C TYR A 374 -11.47 -10.92 9.97
N VAL A 375 -11.40 -9.86 9.17
CA VAL A 375 -10.95 -9.86 7.77
C VAL A 375 -10.17 -8.57 7.49
N ASP A 376 -9.09 -8.64 6.71
CA ASP A 376 -8.34 -7.45 6.24
C ASP A 376 -9.07 -6.85 5.04
N GLU A 377 -10.13 -6.10 5.33
CA GLU A 377 -10.98 -5.48 4.31
C GLU A 377 -11.57 -4.14 4.80
N ILE A 378 -11.78 -3.23 3.85
CA ILE A 378 -12.34 -1.89 4.08
C ILE A 378 -13.86 -1.96 4.25
N HIS A 379 -14.41 -1.06 5.05
CA HIS A 379 -15.80 -1.04 5.50
C HIS A 379 -16.81 -1.33 4.38
N GLY A 380 -16.73 -0.61 3.26
CA GLY A 380 -17.71 -0.71 2.17
C GLY A 380 -17.61 -1.93 1.29
N ASP A 381 -16.58 -2.76 1.47
CA ASP A 381 -16.33 -3.95 0.66
C ASP A 381 -16.60 -5.25 1.45
N LEU A 382 -16.80 -5.17 2.77
CA LEU A 382 -17.12 -6.31 3.65
C LEU A 382 -18.26 -7.16 3.10
N GLN A 383 -19.36 -6.55 2.66
CA GLN A 383 -20.56 -7.27 2.20
C GLN A 383 -20.37 -8.00 0.87
N LYS A 384 -19.33 -7.70 0.09
CA LYS A 384 -19.03 -8.35 -1.20
C LYS A 384 -17.70 -9.12 -1.21
N HIS A 385 -16.99 -9.11 -0.09
CA HIS A 385 -15.77 -9.90 0.10
C HIS A 385 -16.09 -11.39 0.13
N GLU A 386 -15.37 -12.19 -0.64
CA GLU A 386 -15.71 -13.60 -0.91
C GLU A 386 -15.71 -14.45 0.38
N GLN A 387 -14.67 -14.33 1.22
CA GLN A 387 -14.63 -15.06 2.49
C GLN A 387 -15.70 -14.60 3.49
N VAL A 388 -16.15 -13.33 3.40
CA VAL A 388 -17.23 -12.83 4.25
C VAL A 388 -18.56 -13.44 3.79
N LEU A 389 -18.79 -13.52 2.49
CA LEU A 389 -19.97 -14.19 1.92
C LEU A 389 -20.04 -15.67 2.31
N GLU A 390 -18.91 -16.38 2.26
CA GLU A 390 -18.78 -17.75 2.74
C GLU A 390 -19.08 -17.87 4.24
N ALA A 391 -18.46 -17.02 5.05
CA ALA A 391 -18.69 -16.97 6.50
C ALA A 391 -20.14 -16.71 6.85
N ILE A 392 -20.83 -15.80 6.14
CA ILE A 392 -22.25 -15.52 6.35
C ILE A 392 -23.07 -16.81 6.20
N ASP A 393 -22.85 -17.61 5.15
CA ASP A 393 -23.60 -18.87 4.96
C ASP A 393 -23.31 -19.90 6.06
N GLU A 394 -22.04 -20.01 6.49
CA GLU A 394 -21.64 -20.90 7.59
C GLU A 394 -22.24 -20.49 8.93
N ILE A 395 -22.24 -19.20 9.25
CA ILE A 395 -22.80 -18.65 10.49
C ILE A 395 -24.32 -18.78 10.48
N LEU A 396 -24.99 -18.49 9.37
CA LEU A 396 -26.43 -18.67 9.25
C LEU A 396 -26.85 -20.13 9.42
N ARG A 397 -26.00 -21.10 9.05
CA ARG A 397 -26.27 -22.54 9.22
C ARG A 397 -25.91 -23.05 10.61
N THR A 398 -24.69 -22.77 11.07
CA THR A 398 -24.07 -23.44 12.23
C THR A 398 -23.86 -22.52 13.44
N GLY A 399 -23.96 -21.20 13.25
CA GLY A 399 -23.66 -20.18 14.25
C GLY A 399 -22.17 -19.87 14.39
N LYS A 400 -21.30 -20.53 13.63
CA LYS A 400 -19.85 -20.30 13.61
C LYS A 400 -19.32 -20.40 12.18
N THR A 401 -18.10 -19.94 11.95
CA THR A 401 -17.38 -20.11 10.68
C THR A 401 -15.93 -20.47 10.94
N GLY A 402 -15.33 -21.21 10.02
CA GLY A 402 -13.87 -21.41 9.92
C GLY A 402 -13.22 -20.59 8.81
N ALA A 403 -14.01 -19.90 7.98
CA ALA A 403 -13.54 -19.13 6.83
C ALA A 403 -12.85 -17.82 7.21
N LEU A 404 -13.12 -17.29 8.41
CA LEU A 404 -12.57 -16.04 8.92
C LEU A 404 -11.85 -16.26 10.25
N ALA A 405 -10.83 -15.44 10.51
CA ALA A 405 -10.05 -15.51 11.74
C ALA A 405 -10.87 -15.03 12.95
N THR A 406 -10.63 -15.62 14.13
CA THR A 406 -11.24 -15.17 15.40
C THR A 406 -10.42 -14.10 16.12
N GLU A 407 -9.25 -13.75 15.59
CA GLU A 407 -8.40 -12.64 16.03
C GLU A 407 -8.09 -11.72 14.85
N PRO A 408 -7.82 -10.41 15.07
CA PRO A 408 -7.44 -9.50 14.01
C PRO A 408 -6.29 -10.05 13.16
N VAL A 409 -6.46 -10.01 11.84
CA VAL A 409 -5.44 -10.46 10.88
C VAL A 409 -4.22 -9.55 11.03
N ALA A 410 -3.02 -10.12 11.14
CA ALA A 410 -1.80 -9.34 11.34
C ALA A 410 -1.57 -8.37 10.16
N VAL A 411 -1.23 -7.11 10.49
CA VAL A 411 -0.95 -6.06 9.50
C VAL A 411 0.22 -6.51 8.60
N ARG A 412 -0.03 -6.69 7.30
CA ARG A 412 1.05 -6.70 6.31
C ARG A 412 1.63 -5.29 6.26
N ALA A 413 2.90 -5.12 6.63
CA ALA A 413 3.60 -3.84 6.79
C ALA A 413 3.66 -2.92 5.55
N VAL A 414 2.98 -3.27 4.45
CA VAL A 414 3.02 -2.57 3.15
C VAL A 414 1.89 -1.54 2.99
N ARG A 415 0.79 -1.62 3.75
CA ARG A 415 -0.43 -0.79 3.49
C ARG A 415 -0.50 0.54 4.23
N ALA A 416 0.24 0.72 5.32
CA ALA A 416 0.24 1.95 6.10
C ALA A 416 1.44 2.82 5.72
N LEU A 417 1.22 3.78 4.82
CA LEU A 417 1.90 5.10 4.70
C LEU A 417 1.70 5.69 3.29
N THR A 418 0.45 5.85 2.85
CA THR A 418 0.17 6.98 1.96
C THR A 418 0.21 8.22 2.85
N SER A 419 1.15 9.13 2.62
CA SER A 419 1.25 10.34 3.45
C SER A 419 -0.10 11.09 3.44
N THR A 420 -0.49 11.65 4.58
CA THR A 420 -1.71 12.46 4.71
C THR A 420 -1.76 13.58 3.66
N ARG A 421 -0.58 14.05 3.25
CA ARG A 421 -0.40 15.03 2.18
C ARG A 421 -0.69 14.47 0.78
N ALA A 422 -0.25 13.26 0.46
CA ALA A 422 -0.56 12.59 -0.81
C ALA A 422 -2.06 12.31 -0.96
N ARG A 423 -2.72 11.89 0.14
CA ARG A 423 -4.18 11.68 0.15
C ARG A 423 -4.96 12.99 -0.01
N ALA A 424 -4.54 14.06 0.67
CA ALA A 424 -5.17 15.38 0.51
C ALA A 424 -5.05 15.92 -0.92
N VAL A 425 -3.94 15.63 -1.61
CA VAL A 425 -3.76 15.99 -3.03
C VAL A 425 -4.68 15.17 -3.92
N GLN A 426 -4.75 13.84 -3.72
CA GLN A 426 -5.65 12.96 -4.47
C GLN A 426 -7.12 13.36 -4.27
N ASP A 427 -7.54 13.61 -3.04
CA ASP A 427 -8.94 13.98 -2.73
C ASP A 427 -9.33 15.32 -3.38
N ARG A 428 -8.39 16.26 -3.50
CA ARG A 428 -8.58 17.53 -4.22
C ARG A 428 -8.67 17.30 -5.73
N GLN A 429 -7.81 16.47 -6.30
CA GLN A 429 -7.83 16.14 -7.73
C GLN A 429 -9.14 15.44 -8.13
N ASP A 430 -9.57 14.48 -7.33
CA ASP A 430 -10.83 13.76 -7.57
C ASP A 430 -12.05 14.70 -7.44
N ALA A 431 -12.03 15.64 -6.48
CA ALA A 431 -13.08 16.65 -6.33
C ALA A 431 -13.12 17.61 -7.54
N GLU A 432 -11.96 18.08 -8.01
CA GLU A 432 -11.85 18.89 -9.23
C GLU A 432 -12.36 18.12 -10.47
N GLN A 433 -12.08 16.82 -10.54
CA GLN A 433 -12.60 15.95 -11.61
C GLN A 433 -14.11 15.82 -11.57
N ILE A 434 -14.72 15.59 -10.40
CA ILE A 434 -16.18 15.53 -10.24
C ILE A 434 -16.82 16.87 -10.66
N ARG A 435 -16.25 17.98 -10.21
CA ARG A 435 -16.73 19.33 -10.56
C ARG A 435 -16.63 19.61 -12.06
N ARG A 436 -15.52 19.22 -12.68
CA ARG A 436 -15.34 19.34 -14.14
C ARG A 436 -16.39 18.53 -14.90
N ILE A 437 -16.61 17.27 -14.51
CA ILE A 437 -17.65 16.43 -15.14
C ILE A 437 -19.03 17.07 -14.95
N ALA A 438 -19.30 17.67 -13.79
CA ALA A 438 -20.54 18.38 -13.54
C ALA A 438 -20.71 19.61 -14.46
N GLU A 439 -19.69 20.47 -14.57
CA GLU A 439 -19.71 21.65 -15.44
C GLU A 439 -19.84 21.27 -16.93
N GLU A 440 -19.12 20.23 -17.38
CA GLU A 440 -19.23 19.69 -18.74
C GLU A 440 -20.61 19.06 -18.99
N THR A 441 -21.23 18.45 -17.98
CA THR A 441 -22.58 17.89 -18.08
C THR A 441 -23.64 18.98 -18.18
N LYS A 442 -23.54 20.04 -17.37
CA LYS A 442 -24.40 21.22 -17.44
C LYS A 442 -24.31 21.91 -18.81
N ALA A 443 -23.13 21.90 -19.42
CA ALA A 443 -22.90 22.45 -20.74
C ALA A 443 -23.18 21.46 -21.90
N GLU A 444 -23.83 20.32 -21.62
CA GLU A 444 -24.16 19.25 -22.60
C GLU A 444 -22.95 18.65 -23.35
N ARG A 445 -21.74 18.79 -22.80
CA ARG A 445 -20.46 18.35 -23.39
C ARG A 445 -19.90 17.05 -22.80
N SER A 446 -20.42 16.59 -21.68
CA SER A 446 -20.00 15.32 -21.03
C SER A 446 -20.53 14.08 -21.77
N SER A 447 -19.74 13.01 -21.84
CA SER A 447 -20.26 11.71 -22.28
C SER A 447 -21.07 11.01 -21.16
N ALA A 448 -21.87 10.00 -21.53
CA ALA A 448 -22.53 9.14 -20.56
C ALA A 448 -21.53 8.36 -19.67
N ALA A 449 -20.34 8.05 -20.20
CA ALA A 449 -19.28 7.39 -19.46
C ALA A 449 -18.68 8.30 -18.37
N ASP A 450 -18.52 9.60 -18.66
CA ASP A 450 -18.01 10.58 -17.68
C ASP A 450 -18.98 10.73 -16.51
N ARG A 451 -20.28 10.87 -16.80
CA ARG A 451 -21.34 10.93 -15.78
C ARG A 451 -21.34 9.69 -14.88
N ARG A 452 -21.20 8.50 -15.47
CA ARG A 452 -21.10 7.23 -14.72
C ARG A 452 -19.85 7.16 -13.86
N ARG A 453 -18.71 7.66 -14.36
CA ARG A 453 -17.47 7.72 -13.59
C ARG A 453 -17.64 8.61 -12.36
N ALA A 454 -18.23 9.80 -12.51
CA ALA A 454 -18.52 10.67 -11.38
C ALA A 454 -19.50 10.03 -10.37
N GLU A 455 -20.56 9.37 -10.86
CA GLU A 455 -21.50 8.64 -10.01
C GLU A 455 -20.82 7.47 -9.25
N ALA A 456 -19.87 6.78 -9.89
CA ALA A 456 -19.08 5.72 -9.27
C ALA A 456 -18.10 6.25 -8.21
N MET A 457 -17.44 7.38 -8.47
CA MET A 457 -16.58 8.05 -7.49
C MET A 457 -17.38 8.47 -6.25
N LEU A 458 -18.54 9.12 -6.45
CA LEU A 458 -19.43 9.49 -5.34
C LEU A 458 -19.85 8.25 -4.53
N ARG A 459 -20.25 7.16 -5.20
CA ARG A 459 -20.59 5.89 -4.53
C ARG A 459 -19.43 5.32 -3.71
N GLN A 460 -18.21 5.35 -4.22
CA GLN A 460 -17.03 4.85 -3.51
C GLN A 460 -16.76 5.65 -2.23
N ALA A 461 -16.91 6.97 -2.28
CA ALA A 461 -16.77 7.80 -1.09
C ALA A 461 -17.86 7.52 -0.05
N ILE A 462 -19.11 7.38 -0.51
CA ILE A 462 -20.27 7.04 0.33
C ILE A 462 -20.05 5.72 1.06
N MET A 463 -19.65 4.68 0.33
CA MET A 463 -19.52 3.33 0.88
C MET A 463 -18.17 3.11 1.57
N ALA A 464 -17.16 3.97 1.34
CA ALA A 464 -15.76 3.75 1.72
C ALA A 464 -15.20 2.44 1.14
N GLN A 465 -15.13 2.38 -0.18
CA GLN A 465 -14.62 1.25 -0.97
C GLN A 465 -13.22 1.52 -1.52
N ALA A 466 -12.48 0.46 -1.81
CA ALA A 466 -11.19 0.56 -2.49
C ALA A 466 -11.36 1.08 -3.93
N SER A 467 -10.36 1.82 -4.43
CA SER A 467 -10.32 2.22 -5.84
C SER A 467 -10.13 0.98 -6.73
N PRO A 468 -10.95 0.78 -7.79
CA PRO A 468 -10.80 -0.35 -8.68
C PRO A 468 -9.48 -0.24 -9.45
N VAL A 469 -8.64 -1.27 -9.33
CA VAL A 469 -7.43 -1.43 -10.16
C VAL A 469 -7.88 -1.96 -11.53
N SER A 470 -8.28 -1.07 -12.44
CA SER A 470 -8.70 -1.49 -13.78
C SER A 470 -7.49 -1.68 -14.70
N ARG A 471 -7.15 -2.95 -15.00
CA ARG A 471 -6.17 -3.40 -16.02
C ARG A 471 -6.60 -3.14 -17.48
N THR A 472 -7.44 -2.15 -17.75
CA THR A 472 -8.04 -1.90 -19.07
C THR A 472 -8.12 -0.41 -19.38
N MET A 473 -6.98 0.27 -19.41
CA MET A 473 -6.84 1.62 -19.96
C MET A 473 -6.30 1.66 -21.39
N THR A 474 -6.07 0.50 -22.02
CA THR A 474 -5.49 0.41 -23.37
C THR A 474 -6.49 0.70 -24.50
N ASP A 475 -7.80 0.45 -24.33
CA ASP A 475 -8.78 0.63 -25.41
C ASP A 475 -9.63 1.91 -25.33
N ALA A 476 -9.87 2.47 -24.14
CA ALA A 476 -10.65 3.71 -24.00
C ALA A 476 -9.86 4.97 -24.44
N VAL A 477 -8.53 4.91 -24.38
CA VAL A 477 -7.63 6.01 -24.79
C VAL A 477 -7.60 6.14 -26.32
N ARG A 478 -7.84 5.06 -27.06
CA ARG A 478 -7.79 5.08 -28.54
C ARG A 478 -9.03 5.72 -29.18
N THR A 479 -10.17 5.73 -28.48
CA THR A 479 -11.42 6.36 -28.98
C THR A 479 -11.59 7.80 -28.49
N ALA A 480 -11.07 8.13 -27.30
CA ALA A 480 -11.13 9.48 -26.74
C ALA A 480 -10.26 10.49 -27.53
N SER A 481 -9.15 10.05 -28.12
CA SER A 481 -8.29 10.88 -28.99
C SER A 481 -8.96 11.37 -30.28
N ARG A 482 -10.12 10.84 -30.67
CA ARG A 482 -10.86 11.29 -31.86
C ARG A 482 -12.07 12.18 -31.57
N VAL A 483 -12.58 12.20 -30.33
CA VAL A 483 -13.75 13.01 -29.96
C VAL A 483 -13.35 14.33 -29.27
N TRP A 484 -12.15 14.39 -28.67
CA TRP A 484 -11.59 15.62 -28.06
C TRP A 484 -11.26 16.77 -29.02
N ALA A 485 -11.44 16.60 -30.33
CA ALA A 485 -11.17 17.64 -31.33
C ALA A 485 -12.32 18.64 -31.53
N ALA A 486 -13.51 18.43 -30.94
CA ALA A 486 -14.66 19.31 -31.13
C ALA A 486 -15.06 19.99 -29.81
N GLN A 487 -14.89 21.31 -29.76
CA GLN A 487 -15.33 22.26 -28.71
C GLN A 487 -14.37 22.51 -27.53
N ARG A 488 -13.20 23.09 -27.83
CA ARG A 488 -12.47 23.97 -26.89
C ARG A 488 -12.84 25.44 -27.14
N SER A 489 -13.10 26.20 -26.08
CA SER A 489 -12.66 27.59 -26.03
C SER A 489 -11.13 27.56 -25.92
N VAL A 490 -10.44 28.12 -26.90
CA VAL A 490 -8.99 28.00 -27.07
C VAL A 490 -8.27 28.57 -25.83
N PRO A 491 -7.51 27.76 -25.05
CA PRO A 491 -6.61 28.31 -24.03
C PRO A 491 -5.54 29.15 -24.72
N GLU A 492 -5.06 30.22 -24.08
CA GLU A 492 -3.96 31.02 -24.63
C GLU A 492 -2.78 30.11 -25.03
N PRO A 493 -2.26 30.23 -26.26
CA PRO A 493 -1.17 29.40 -26.73
C PRO A 493 0.06 29.56 -25.84
N ILE A 494 0.64 28.44 -25.38
CA ILE A 494 1.91 28.46 -24.65
C ILE A 494 3.03 28.48 -25.68
N ALA A 495 3.79 29.57 -25.73
CA ALA A 495 5.00 29.64 -26.54
C ALA A 495 6.21 29.17 -25.72
N LEU A 496 6.94 28.18 -26.22
CA LEU A 496 8.12 27.61 -25.57
C LEU A 496 9.26 27.48 -26.57
N LYS A 497 10.44 27.98 -26.21
CA LYS A 497 11.67 27.74 -26.96
C LYS A 497 12.36 26.48 -26.44
N ILE A 498 12.67 25.54 -27.32
CA ILE A 498 13.46 24.36 -26.99
C ILE A 498 14.79 24.46 -27.72
N GLU A 499 15.88 24.50 -26.97
CA GLU A 499 17.23 24.44 -27.51
C GLU A 499 17.81 23.05 -27.27
N VAL A 500 18.10 22.30 -28.33
CA VAL A 500 18.80 21.01 -28.23
C VAL A 500 20.30 21.25 -28.31
N VAL A 501 21.03 20.85 -27.28
CA VAL A 501 22.45 21.13 -27.10
C VAL A 501 23.24 19.83 -27.13
N HIS A 502 24.18 19.72 -28.08
CA HIS A 502 25.14 18.61 -28.09
C HIS A 502 26.35 18.97 -27.22
N GLY A 503 26.56 18.25 -26.12
CA GLY A 503 27.67 18.51 -25.20
C GLY A 503 27.48 17.87 -23.82
N ASP A 504 28.36 18.24 -22.90
CA ASP A 504 28.31 17.79 -21.50
C ASP A 504 27.43 18.72 -20.66
N ILE A 505 26.57 18.16 -19.81
CA ILE A 505 25.69 18.95 -18.93
C ILE A 505 26.49 19.80 -17.93
N ARG A 506 27.72 19.42 -17.60
CA ARG A 506 28.63 20.18 -16.73
C ARG A 506 29.03 21.54 -17.32
N ASP A 507 29.09 21.63 -18.65
CA ASP A 507 29.48 22.83 -19.40
C ASP A 507 28.30 23.74 -19.73
N MET A 508 27.10 23.37 -19.31
CA MET A 508 25.88 24.08 -19.67
C MET A 508 25.67 25.33 -18.82
N LYS A 509 25.73 26.51 -19.45
CA LYS A 509 25.47 27.79 -18.79
C LYS A 509 23.95 28.02 -18.66
N ALA A 510 23.41 27.84 -17.45
CA ALA A 510 22.00 28.04 -17.12
C ALA A 510 21.83 28.36 -15.61
N PRO A 511 20.71 28.97 -15.18
CA PRO A 511 20.41 29.17 -13.76
C PRO A 511 20.36 27.85 -12.98
N ALA A 512 19.86 26.79 -13.62
CA ALA A 512 19.92 25.44 -13.08
C ALA A 512 20.05 24.39 -14.18
N VAL A 513 20.77 23.31 -13.87
CA VAL A 513 20.74 22.04 -14.61
C VAL A 513 19.95 21.00 -13.83
N VAL A 514 19.07 20.26 -14.52
CA VAL A 514 18.18 19.25 -13.94
C VAL A 514 18.64 17.86 -14.35
N ALA A 515 18.72 16.95 -13.38
CA ALA A 515 18.99 15.53 -13.62
C ALA A 515 18.10 14.65 -12.73
N GLY A 516 17.65 13.52 -13.29
CA GLY A 516 16.81 12.57 -12.57
C GLY A 516 17.61 11.68 -11.62
N HIS A 517 17.09 11.44 -10.41
CA HIS A 517 17.72 10.63 -9.38
C HIS A 517 16.75 9.61 -8.80
N TYR A 518 17.08 8.33 -8.87
CA TYR A 518 16.31 7.27 -8.22
C TYR A 518 16.66 7.18 -6.73
N ARG A 519 15.65 6.89 -5.92
CA ARG A 519 15.79 6.66 -4.48
C ARG A 519 16.77 5.51 -4.20
N GLY A 520 17.75 5.76 -3.33
CA GLY A 520 18.72 4.76 -2.88
C GLY A 520 19.74 4.33 -3.95
N VAL A 521 19.74 4.97 -5.12
CA VAL A 521 20.68 4.66 -6.20
C VAL A 521 21.84 5.67 -6.14
N PRO A 522 23.11 5.21 -6.04
CA PRO A 522 24.26 6.10 -6.11
C PRO A 522 24.25 6.95 -7.40
N PRO A 523 24.79 8.19 -7.38
CA PRO A 523 24.94 9.02 -8.55
C PRO A 523 25.60 8.30 -9.75
N VAL A 524 24.83 8.06 -10.81
CA VAL A 524 25.31 7.47 -12.07
C VAL A 524 25.00 8.40 -13.26
N ARG A 525 25.70 8.20 -14.38
CA ARG A 525 25.52 8.94 -15.64
C ARG A 525 25.52 10.47 -15.43
N ALA A 526 24.45 11.18 -15.80
CA ALA A 526 24.38 12.63 -15.68
C ALA A 526 24.50 13.10 -14.21
N VAL A 527 23.85 12.41 -13.27
CA VAL A 527 23.98 12.72 -11.84
C VAL A 527 25.41 12.44 -11.37
N GLY A 528 26.02 11.34 -11.81
CA GLY A 528 27.41 11.01 -11.49
C GLY A 528 28.43 12.02 -12.02
N ALA A 529 28.22 12.55 -13.23
CA ALA A 529 29.07 13.61 -13.79
C ALA A 529 28.93 14.91 -12.99
N LEU A 530 27.70 15.29 -12.62
CA LEU A 530 27.45 16.45 -11.75
C LEU A 530 28.05 16.25 -10.36
N ASP A 531 27.94 15.05 -9.79
CA ASP A 531 28.49 14.71 -8.48
C ASP A 531 30.01 14.79 -8.47
N GLN A 532 30.67 14.25 -9.50
CA GLN A 532 32.13 14.36 -9.65
C GLN A 532 32.59 15.82 -9.71
N ALA A 533 31.86 16.68 -10.43
CA ALA A 533 32.16 18.11 -10.49
C ALA A 533 31.88 18.82 -9.15
N LEU A 534 30.93 18.33 -8.36
CA LEU A 534 30.62 18.82 -7.01
C LEU A 534 31.43 18.08 -5.93
N GLU A 535 32.60 17.53 -6.28
CA GLU A 535 33.52 16.83 -5.36
C GLU A 535 32.83 15.74 -4.52
N PHE A 536 31.93 14.98 -5.15
CA PHE A 536 31.16 13.87 -4.58
C PHE A 536 30.19 14.29 -3.45
N TRP A 537 29.76 15.56 -3.44
CA TRP A 537 28.83 16.07 -2.45
C TRP A 537 27.46 15.38 -2.49
N ILE A 538 26.92 15.07 -3.68
CA ILE A 538 25.63 14.39 -3.84
C ILE A 538 25.72 13.00 -3.21
N SER A 539 26.78 12.25 -3.50
CA SER A 539 27.00 10.93 -2.89
C SER A 539 27.03 11.00 -1.36
N ARG A 540 27.75 11.98 -0.78
CA ARG A 540 27.79 12.18 0.68
C ARG A 540 26.42 12.56 1.25
N ALA A 541 25.68 13.42 0.55
CA ALA A 541 24.35 13.88 0.97
C ALA A 541 23.33 12.73 0.94
N VAL A 542 23.35 11.88 -0.09
CA VAL A 542 22.55 10.64 -0.15
C VAL A 542 22.92 9.70 1.00
N LYS A 543 24.21 9.44 1.23
CA LYS A 543 24.69 8.58 2.34
C LYS A 543 24.29 9.09 3.72
N ARG A 544 24.14 10.41 3.89
CA ARG A 544 23.69 11.05 5.13
C ARG A 544 22.17 11.21 5.22
N GLY A 545 21.41 10.69 4.24
CA GLY A 545 19.95 10.78 4.22
C GLY A 545 19.42 12.20 3.94
N MET A 546 20.26 13.11 3.46
CA MET A 546 19.87 14.49 3.13
C MET A 546 19.07 14.57 1.82
N ILE A 547 19.25 13.59 0.92
CA ILE A 547 18.58 13.51 -0.39
C ILE A 547 17.82 12.18 -0.46
N GLY A 548 16.50 12.24 -0.58
CA GLY A 548 15.61 11.07 -0.55
C GLY A 548 15.26 10.47 -1.91
N GLY A 549 15.23 11.28 -2.98
CA GLY A 549 14.91 10.82 -4.34
C GLY A 549 13.46 10.34 -4.55
N GLY A 550 12.51 10.77 -3.71
CA GLY A 550 11.10 10.42 -3.85
C GLY A 550 10.49 10.95 -5.14
N LEU A 551 9.45 10.29 -5.66
CA LEU A 551 8.85 10.65 -6.94
C LEU A 551 8.33 12.11 -6.93
N GLY A 552 8.82 12.93 -7.86
CA GLY A 552 8.44 14.33 -8.01
C GLY A 552 9.08 15.26 -6.99
N GLU A 553 9.94 14.76 -6.08
CA GLU A 553 10.73 15.61 -5.18
C GLU A 553 11.78 16.40 -5.97
N VAL A 554 12.02 17.65 -5.59
CA VAL A 554 12.97 18.53 -6.26
C VAL A 554 13.95 19.03 -5.21
N PHE A 555 15.23 18.64 -5.32
CA PHE A 555 16.28 19.06 -4.39
C PHE A 555 17.27 19.99 -5.10
N LEU A 556 17.44 21.21 -4.57
CA LEU A 556 18.31 22.23 -5.12
C LEU A 556 19.68 22.21 -4.46
N ILE A 557 20.75 22.20 -5.27
CA ILE A 557 22.15 22.23 -4.84
C ILE A 557 22.81 23.47 -5.46
N PRO A 558 23.13 24.50 -4.65
CA PRO A 558 23.86 25.66 -5.12
C PRO A 558 25.30 25.32 -5.54
N ASN A 559 25.74 25.74 -6.73
CA ASN A 559 27.12 25.57 -7.20
C ASN A 559 28.02 26.73 -6.70
N THR A 560 28.21 26.81 -5.38
CA THR A 560 28.97 27.91 -4.73
C THR A 560 30.44 27.96 -5.15
N HIS A 561 31.04 26.81 -5.46
CA HIS A 561 32.45 26.70 -5.87
C HIS A 561 32.68 26.93 -7.37
N ARG A 562 31.62 27.20 -8.16
CA ARG A 562 31.69 27.42 -9.62
C ARG A 562 32.40 26.29 -10.37
N SER A 563 32.28 25.04 -9.89
CA SER A 563 32.88 23.87 -10.52
C SER A 563 32.09 23.38 -11.76
N LEU A 564 30.81 23.78 -11.83
CA LEU A 564 29.95 23.65 -13.01
C LEU A 564 29.75 25.01 -13.71
N ALA A 565 29.35 24.99 -14.98
CA ALA A 565 28.99 26.21 -15.71
C ALA A 565 27.60 26.77 -15.32
N ALA A 566 26.74 25.94 -14.75
CA ALA A 566 25.42 26.32 -14.23
C ALA A 566 25.52 26.86 -12.80
N ASP A 567 24.61 27.74 -12.41
CA ASP A 567 24.60 28.32 -11.06
C ASP A 567 24.09 27.34 -9.99
N ASN A 568 23.23 26.39 -10.39
CA ASN A 568 22.62 25.41 -9.50
C ASN A 568 22.44 24.05 -10.18
N VAL A 569 22.36 22.99 -9.38
CA VAL A 569 21.91 21.65 -9.79
C VAL A 569 20.57 21.36 -9.12
N ILE A 570 19.62 20.84 -9.89
CA ILE A 570 18.35 20.31 -9.40
C ILE A 570 18.38 18.80 -9.59
N LEU A 571 18.24 18.07 -8.48
CA LEU A 571 17.96 16.64 -8.51
C LEU A 571 16.46 16.42 -8.47
N ALA A 572 15.94 15.83 -9.54
CA ALA A 572 14.53 15.51 -9.71
C ALA A 572 14.31 14.04 -9.32
N GLY A 573 13.60 13.80 -8.24
CA GLY A 573 13.39 12.47 -7.67
C GLY A 573 12.46 11.62 -8.53
N MET A 574 12.96 10.45 -8.94
CA MET A 574 12.27 9.51 -9.82
C MET A 574 11.60 8.37 -9.05
N GLY A 575 11.61 8.41 -7.71
CA GLY A 575 11.10 7.33 -6.88
C GLY A 575 11.95 6.06 -6.99
N GLU A 576 11.31 4.90 -6.88
CA GLU A 576 11.98 3.60 -6.99
C GLU A 576 12.22 3.22 -8.46
N TYR A 577 13.40 2.69 -8.76
CA TYR A 577 13.69 2.21 -10.11
C TYR A 577 12.80 1.00 -10.46
N GLY A 578 12.34 0.94 -11.70
CA GLY A 578 11.36 -0.04 -12.18
C GLY A 578 9.88 0.32 -11.93
N ARG A 579 9.58 1.39 -11.17
CA ARG A 579 8.20 1.87 -10.96
C ARG A 579 7.91 3.22 -11.59
N PHE A 580 8.85 3.73 -12.38
CA PHE A 580 8.75 5.03 -13.03
C PHE A 580 8.17 4.86 -14.44
N HIS A 581 6.95 5.33 -14.63
CA HIS A 581 6.16 5.20 -15.85
C HIS A 581 6.07 6.55 -16.58
N ARG A 582 5.41 6.54 -17.73
CA ARG A 582 5.24 7.74 -18.55
C ARG A 582 4.50 8.86 -17.81
N GLU A 583 3.46 8.55 -17.05
CA GLU A 583 2.69 9.53 -16.29
C GLU A 583 3.54 10.22 -15.21
N ASP A 584 4.54 9.51 -14.68
CA ASP A 584 5.45 10.03 -13.65
C ASP A 584 6.40 11.11 -14.21
N VAL A 585 6.71 11.09 -15.51
CA VAL A 585 7.50 12.13 -16.20
C VAL A 585 6.75 13.47 -16.20
N ASP A 586 5.43 13.44 -16.41
CA ASP A 586 4.58 14.65 -16.39
C ASP A 586 4.65 15.29 -15.01
N LEU A 587 4.38 14.51 -13.96
CA LEU A 587 4.46 14.98 -12.57
C LEU A 587 5.84 15.54 -12.23
N LEU A 588 6.91 14.84 -12.61
CA LEU A 588 8.28 15.26 -12.34
C LEU A 588 8.57 16.62 -12.96
N PHE A 589 8.29 16.80 -14.25
CA PHE A 589 8.58 18.06 -14.95
C PHE A 589 7.59 19.17 -14.62
N ALA A 590 6.36 18.85 -14.21
CA ALA A 590 5.46 19.84 -13.63
C ALA A 590 6.04 20.44 -12.34
N ASN A 591 6.54 19.59 -11.43
CA ASN A 591 7.16 20.05 -10.17
C ASN A 591 8.48 20.78 -10.40
N VAL A 592 9.33 20.32 -11.32
CA VAL A 592 10.53 21.06 -11.73
C VAL A 592 10.16 22.44 -12.25
N THR A 593 9.12 22.53 -13.08
CA THR A 593 8.65 23.82 -13.64
C THR A 593 8.15 24.75 -12.55
N TYR A 594 7.36 24.25 -11.59
CA TYR A 594 6.96 25.05 -10.42
C TYR A 594 8.16 25.56 -9.63
N GLY A 595 9.15 24.71 -9.37
CA GLY A 595 10.37 25.09 -8.64
C GLY A 595 11.18 26.16 -9.37
N VAL A 596 11.45 25.96 -10.66
CA VAL A 596 12.21 26.91 -11.49
C VAL A 596 11.50 28.26 -11.59
N THR A 597 10.19 28.26 -11.84
CA THR A 597 9.41 29.50 -11.97
C THR A 597 9.23 30.23 -10.64
N ALA A 598 9.10 29.51 -9.51
CA ALA A 598 9.05 30.11 -8.18
C ALA A 598 10.36 30.82 -7.80
N LEU A 599 11.50 30.37 -8.33
CA LEU A 599 12.81 31.01 -8.18
C LEU A 599 13.02 32.19 -9.16
N GLY A 600 12.00 32.52 -9.97
CA GLY A 600 12.06 33.61 -10.95
C GLY A 600 12.87 33.29 -12.21
N TRP A 601 13.26 32.03 -12.41
CA TRP A 601 14.05 31.62 -13.57
C TRP A 601 13.17 31.38 -14.79
N ARG A 602 13.60 31.94 -15.93
CA ARG A 602 12.90 31.81 -17.22
C ARG A 602 13.48 30.71 -18.11
N THR A 603 14.57 30.09 -17.68
CA THR A 603 15.26 29.02 -18.41
C THR A 603 15.89 28.03 -17.43
N PHE A 604 15.90 26.76 -17.81
CA PHE A 604 16.71 25.72 -17.18
C PHE A 604 17.23 24.76 -18.24
N ALA A 605 18.30 24.04 -17.90
CA ALA A 605 18.83 22.97 -18.74
C ALA A 605 18.52 21.61 -18.12
N THR A 606 18.35 20.58 -18.93
CA THR A 606 18.08 19.21 -18.46
C THR A 606 18.66 18.19 -19.41
N VAL A 607 19.05 17.03 -18.90
CA VAL A 607 19.12 15.83 -19.75
C VAL A 607 17.71 15.30 -19.99
N VAL A 608 17.52 14.43 -20.99
CA VAL A 608 16.23 13.71 -21.13
C VAL A 608 16.15 12.65 -20.03
N VAL A 609 15.43 13.00 -18.95
CA VAL A 609 15.19 12.10 -17.82
C VAL A 609 14.36 10.90 -18.26
N ALA A 610 14.63 9.73 -17.68
CA ALA A 610 13.91 8.47 -17.92
C ALA A 610 14.02 7.85 -19.33
N SER A 611 14.95 8.33 -20.17
CA SER A 611 15.17 7.79 -21.54
C SER A 611 16.44 6.92 -21.69
N GLY A 612 16.92 6.36 -20.58
CA GLY A 612 18.06 5.42 -20.60
C GLY A 612 17.71 4.09 -21.28
N GLU A 613 18.73 3.33 -21.68
CA GLU A 613 18.56 1.97 -22.20
C GLU A 613 17.75 1.14 -21.20
N GLY A 614 16.64 0.55 -21.67
CA GLY A 614 15.72 -0.20 -20.81
C GLY A 614 14.64 0.58 -20.06
N ASN A 615 14.53 1.90 -20.23
CA ASN A 615 13.43 2.72 -19.66
C ASN A 615 12.37 3.08 -20.72
N LEU A 616 11.70 4.23 -20.56
CA LEU A 616 10.77 4.77 -21.55
C LEU A 616 11.47 5.00 -22.88
N SER A 617 10.71 4.91 -23.99
CA SER A 617 11.26 5.35 -25.27
C SER A 617 11.64 6.82 -25.20
N LEU A 618 12.65 7.22 -25.99
CA LEU A 618 13.09 8.60 -26.04
C LEU A 618 11.94 9.56 -26.40
N GLU A 619 11.03 9.11 -27.26
CA GLU A 619 9.81 9.82 -27.64
C GLU A 619 8.85 10.02 -26.45
N GLN A 620 8.51 8.94 -25.74
CA GLN A 620 7.65 9.01 -24.56
C GLN A 620 8.21 9.94 -23.46
N ALA A 621 9.52 9.91 -23.24
CA ALA A 621 10.18 10.76 -22.26
C ALA A 621 10.12 12.26 -22.66
N ILE A 622 10.34 12.57 -23.93
CA ILE A 622 10.26 13.95 -24.44
C ILE A 622 8.82 14.46 -24.40
N GLU A 623 7.85 13.67 -24.85
CA GLU A 623 6.43 14.02 -24.78
C GLU A 623 6.00 14.30 -23.34
N GLY A 624 6.39 13.45 -22.39
CA GLY A 624 6.06 13.64 -20.97
C GLY A 624 6.69 14.83 -20.32
N MET A 625 7.93 15.11 -20.66
CA MET A 625 8.57 16.33 -20.22
C MET A 625 7.81 17.55 -20.72
N LEU A 626 7.46 17.60 -22.01
CA LEU A 626 6.76 18.75 -22.60
C LEU A 626 5.34 18.91 -22.08
N GLU A 627 4.61 17.81 -21.88
CA GLU A 627 3.29 17.82 -21.28
C GLU A 627 3.33 18.31 -19.82
N GLY A 628 4.28 17.83 -19.02
CA GLY A 628 4.45 18.27 -17.63
C GLY A 628 4.79 19.75 -17.50
N VAL A 629 5.69 20.23 -18.35
CA VAL A 629 5.99 21.67 -18.41
C VAL A 629 4.76 22.46 -18.82
N ALA A 630 4.06 22.06 -19.89
CA ALA A 630 2.85 22.75 -20.35
C ALA A 630 1.74 22.72 -19.28
N SER A 631 1.56 21.60 -18.58
CA SER A 631 0.61 21.38 -17.49
C SER A 631 0.86 22.34 -16.31
N ALA A 632 2.11 22.57 -15.95
CA ALA A 632 2.48 23.57 -14.94
C ALA A 632 2.27 25.00 -15.43
N LEU A 633 2.73 25.33 -16.65
CA LEU A 633 2.62 26.69 -17.20
C LEU A 633 1.17 27.16 -17.38
N ARG A 634 0.23 26.26 -17.68
CA ARG A 634 -1.22 26.59 -17.74
C ARG A 634 -1.78 27.04 -16.39
N ARG A 635 -1.22 26.57 -15.27
CA ARG A 635 -1.71 26.86 -13.91
C ARG A 635 -1.05 28.10 -13.30
N ILE A 636 0.10 28.54 -13.80
CA ILE A 636 0.83 29.71 -13.32
C ILE A 636 0.24 31.00 -13.93
N LYS A 637 -0.37 31.86 -13.11
CA LYS A 637 -0.90 33.19 -13.50
C LYS A 637 0.10 34.29 -13.10
N GLY A 638 0.69 35.02 -14.06
CA GLY A 638 1.53 36.22 -13.79
C GLY A 638 3.01 36.15 -14.21
N HIS A 639 3.77 37.23 -13.94
CA HIS A 639 5.14 37.48 -14.42
C HIS A 639 6.19 36.47 -13.92
N GLY A 640 7.10 36.04 -14.81
CA GLY A 640 8.13 35.03 -14.53
C GLY A 640 7.96 33.70 -15.28
N ARG A 641 7.19 33.67 -16.37
CA ARG A 641 6.93 32.45 -17.16
C ARG A 641 8.24 31.87 -17.73
N LEU A 642 8.38 30.55 -17.63
CA LEU A 642 9.42 29.80 -18.30
C LEU A 642 9.32 30.03 -19.82
N GLU A 643 10.43 30.41 -20.44
CA GLU A 643 10.50 30.72 -21.88
C GLU A 643 11.32 29.69 -22.64
N THR A 644 12.39 29.18 -22.03
CA THR A 644 13.36 28.30 -22.71
C THR A 644 13.63 27.03 -21.91
N ILE A 645 13.61 25.88 -22.58
CA ILE A 645 14.16 24.62 -22.08
C ILE A 645 15.39 24.27 -22.92
N GLN A 646 16.50 23.94 -22.26
CA GLN A 646 17.72 23.52 -22.92
C GLN A 646 17.93 22.02 -22.68
N ILE A 647 17.73 21.19 -23.71
CA ILE A 647 17.91 19.73 -23.61
C ILE A 647 19.35 19.41 -24.00
N VAL A 648 20.13 18.93 -23.03
CA VAL A 648 21.55 18.59 -23.23
C VAL A 648 21.69 17.09 -23.45
N GLU A 649 22.34 16.71 -24.55
CA GLU A 649 22.66 15.31 -24.86
C GLU A 649 24.13 15.17 -25.24
N TYR A 650 24.79 14.19 -24.62
CA TYR A 650 26.20 13.91 -24.81
C TYR A 650 26.44 13.01 -26.03
N ASP A 651 25.55 12.04 -26.27
CA ASP A 651 25.69 11.14 -27.41
C ASP A 651 25.23 11.79 -28.72
N LYS A 652 26.09 11.73 -29.75
CA LYS A 652 25.83 12.35 -31.05
C LYS A 652 24.67 11.69 -31.80
N GLY A 653 24.47 10.39 -31.61
CA GLY A 653 23.36 9.63 -32.21
C GLY A 653 22.03 10.07 -31.60
N ARG A 654 21.91 9.96 -30.28
CA ARG A 654 20.73 10.38 -29.51
C ARG A 654 20.42 11.86 -29.70
N PHE A 655 21.42 12.74 -29.80
CA PHE A 655 21.22 14.15 -30.11
C PHE A 655 20.44 14.35 -31.42
N LYS A 656 20.77 13.60 -32.48
CA LYS A 656 20.04 13.67 -33.75
C LYS A 656 18.62 13.11 -33.62
N GLU A 657 18.44 12.07 -32.82
CA GLU A 657 17.15 11.44 -32.56
C GLU A 657 16.20 12.37 -31.79
N ILE A 658 16.69 13.04 -30.74
CA ILE A 658 15.93 14.07 -29.98
C ILE A 658 15.43 15.16 -30.92
N LYS A 659 16.28 15.66 -31.82
CA LYS A 659 15.88 16.67 -32.81
C LYS A 659 14.75 16.17 -33.71
N LYS A 660 14.88 14.95 -34.24
CA LYS A 660 13.86 14.33 -35.10
C LYS A 660 12.52 14.20 -34.37
N ILE A 661 12.53 13.75 -33.10
CA ILE A 661 11.32 13.62 -32.28
C ILE A 661 10.67 14.99 -32.06
N LEU A 662 11.45 16.01 -31.69
CA LEU A 662 10.93 17.37 -31.48
C LEU A 662 10.35 17.99 -32.76
N ASP A 663 10.97 17.74 -33.91
CA ASP A 663 10.44 18.17 -35.21
C ASP A 663 9.09 17.49 -35.50
N THR A 664 8.94 16.20 -35.20
CA THR A 664 7.67 15.47 -35.32
C THR A 664 6.60 16.04 -34.38
N ILE A 665 6.93 16.27 -33.10
CA ILE A 665 6.01 16.86 -32.10
C ILE A 665 5.58 18.26 -32.53
N LYS A 666 6.52 19.08 -33.03
CA LYS A 666 6.22 20.42 -33.54
C LYS A 666 5.28 20.36 -34.75
N ALA A 667 5.49 19.44 -35.68
CA ALA A 667 4.64 19.26 -36.85
C ALA A 667 3.24 18.75 -36.50
N GLY A 668 3.11 17.96 -35.42
CA GLY A 668 1.85 17.40 -34.93
C GLY A 668 1.08 18.26 -33.92
N SER A 669 1.60 19.44 -33.54
CA SER A 669 0.97 20.29 -32.51
C SER A 669 -0.37 20.87 -32.97
N ASP A 670 -1.38 20.82 -32.10
CA ASP A 670 -2.73 21.37 -32.31
C ASP A 670 -2.81 22.90 -32.15
N GLY A 671 -1.66 23.57 -31.99
CA GLY A 671 -1.55 25.01 -31.77
C GLY A 671 -1.69 25.43 -30.30
N SER A 672 -1.96 24.51 -29.37
CA SER A 672 -1.99 24.80 -27.93
C SER A 672 -0.61 24.96 -27.29
N LEU A 673 0.43 24.39 -27.93
CA LEU A 673 1.84 24.51 -27.56
C LEU A 673 2.65 24.89 -28.81
N ILE A 674 3.16 26.13 -28.83
CA ILE A 674 3.95 26.67 -29.94
C ILE A 674 5.43 26.46 -29.62
N LEU A 675 6.08 25.57 -30.36
CA LEU A 675 7.49 25.21 -30.16
C LEU A 675 8.42 25.95 -31.13
N THR A 676 9.37 26.71 -30.59
CA THR A 676 10.50 27.25 -31.36
C THR A 676 11.72 26.40 -31.09
N LEU A 677 12.21 25.68 -32.11
CA LEU A 677 13.34 24.76 -31.98
C LEU A 677 14.62 25.44 -32.47
N SER A 678 15.67 25.35 -31.67
CA SER A 678 17.04 25.69 -32.08
C SER A 678 17.99 24.58 -31.65
N SER A 679 19.18 24.49 -32.27
CA SER A 679 20.20 23.56 -31.82
C SER A 679 21.58 24.17 -31.87
N ARG A 680 22.44 23.84 -30.90
CA ARG A 680 23.83 24.27 -30.86
C ARG A 680 24.74 23.17 -30.32
N GLN A 681 26.04 23.35 -30.55
CA GLN A 681 27.07 22.45 -30.02
C GLN A 681 27.92 23.20 -29.00
N LEU A 682 28.16 22.59 -27.85
CA LEU A 682 29.07 23.15 -26.85
C LEU A 682 30.53 22.89 -27.24
N PRO A 683 31.45 23.83 -26.93
CA PRO A 683 32.87 23.59 -27.08
C PRO A 683 33.31 22.44 -26.17
N LYS A 684 34.13 21.52 -26.68
CA LYS A 684 34.70 20.45 -25.85
C LYS A 684 35.62 21.07 -24.80
N ARG A 685 35.26 20.95 -23.52
CA ARG A 685 36.14 21.27 -22.41
C ARG A 685 36.74 20.00 -21.83
N THR A 686 38.03 20.05 -21.53
CA THR A 686 38.71 19.01 -20.77
C THR A 686 38.46 19.27 -19.29
N HIS A 687 37.66 18.42 -18.67
CA HIS A 687 37.51 18.43 -17.22
C HIS A 687 38.76 17.81 -16.59
N GLY A 688 39.42 18.54 -15.68
CA GLY A 688 40.53 17.99 -14.91
C GLY A 688 40.07 16.77 -14.09
N ARG A 689 40.97 15.82 -13.86
CA ARG A 689 40.72 14.78 -12.85
C ARG A 689 40.50 15.48 -11.50
N PRO A 690 39.53 15.01 -10.68
CA PRO A 690 39.34 15.54 -9.33
C PRO A 690 40.68 15.56 -8.58
N THR A 691 40.97 16.68 -7.91
CA THR A 691 42.20 16.87 -7.12
C THR A 691 42.24 16.02 -5.86
N THR A 692 41.09 15.48 -5.45
CA THR A 692 40.93 14.57 -4.31
C THR A 692 40.31 13.27 -4.78
N GLN A 693 41.04 12.14 -4.62
CA GLN A 693 40.38 10.85 -4.54
C GLN A 693 39.60 10.84 -3.22
N PRO A 694 38.28 10.61 -3.22
CA PRO A 694 37.57 10.48 -1.97
C PRO A 694 38.06 9.22 -1.25
N GLU A 695 38.54 9.37 -0.02
CA GLU A 695 38.50 8.23 0.90
C GLU A 695 37.02 7.91 1.12
N GLN A 696 36.57 6.76 0.57
CA GLN A 696 35.26 6.13 0.85
C GLN A 696 33.99 6.79 0.28
N VAL A 697 33.94 7.13 -1.02
CA VAL A 697 32.64 7.32 -1.69
C VAL A 697 32.19 5.99 -2.30
N GLU A 698 31.09 5.43 -1.79
CA GLU A 698 30.46 4.22 -2.33
C GLU A 698 30.03 4.48 -3.78
N MET A 699 30.78 3.94 -4.73
CA MET A 699 30.28 3.76 -6.10
C MET A 699 29.37 2.53 -6.13
N LEU A 700 28.40 2.51 -7.06
CA LEU A 700 27.66 1.28 -7.33
C LEU A 700 28.66 0.22 -7.80
N GLU A 701 29.02 -0.73 -6.95
CA GLU A 701 29.85 -1.89 -7.32
C GLU A 701 28.97 -3.09 -7.63
N GLY A 702 29.21 -3.71 -8.79
CA GLY A 702 28.42 -4.82 -9.30
C GLY A 702 26.99 -4.45 -9.65
N SER A 703 26.11 -5.44 -9.56
CA SER A 703 24.71 -5.34 -9.98
C SER A 703 23.74 -5.44 -8.81
N ARG A 704 22.67 -4.63 -8.85
CA ARG A 704 21.57 -4.71 -7.88
C ARG A 704 20.30 -5.17 -8.59
N VAL A 705 19.67 -6.23 -8.08
CA VAL A 705 18.44 -6.81 -8.65
C VAL A 705 17.32 -6.68 -7.61
N THR A 706 16.24 -6.00 -7.97
CA THR A 706 15.00 -5.94 -7.19
C THR A 706 14.10 -7.09 -7.54
N ILE A 707 13.60 -7.77 -6.50
CA ILE A 707 12.69 -8.90 -6.63
C ILE A 707 11.44 -8.61 -5.80
N GLU A 708 10.30 -8.51 -6.46
CA GLU A 708 8.99 -8.36 -5.83
C GLU A 708 8.14 -9.60 -6.10
N ARG A 709 7.28 -9.97 -5.14
CA ARG A 709 6.27 -11.02 -5.32
C ARG A 709 4.87 -10.42 -5.18
N ASP A 710 4.01 -10.67 -6.17
CA ASP A 710 2.60 -10.32 -6.16
C ASP A 710 1.76 -11.57 -6.45
N HIS A 711 1.11 -12.12 -5.43
CA HIS A 711 0.39 -13.41 -5.50
C HIS A 711 1.25 -14.54 -6.12
N ASP A 712 1.01 -14.87 -7.40
CA ASP A 712 1.68 -15.90 -8.20
C ASP A 712 2.67 -15.32 -9.26
N GLY A 713 2.92 -14.02 -9.23
CA GLY A 713 3.87 -13.34 -10.13
C GLY A 713 5.11 -12.84 -9.39
N PHE A 714 6.29 -13.02 -10.00
CA PHE A 714 7.52 -12.37 -9.58
C PHE A 714 7.84 -11.20 -10.52
N ARG A 715 8.29 -10.08 -9.97
CA ARG A 715 8.78 -8.94 -10.76
C ARG A 715 10.24 -8.71 -10.48
N PHE A 716 11.04 -8.68 -11.54
CA PHE A 716 12.47 -8.45 -11.49
C PHE A 716 12.80 -7.12 -12.16
N SER A 717 13.58 -6.27 -11.51
CA SER A 717 14.24 -5.13 -12.14
C SER A 717 15.69 -5.10 -11.69
N ALA A 718 16.57 -4.47 -12.44
CA ALA A 718 17.96 -4.40 -12.01
C ALA A 718 18.64 -3.09 -12.43
N ILE A 719 19.75 -2.79 -11.78
CA ILE A 719 20.61 -1.67 -12.11
C ILE A 719 22.06 -2.10 -12.04
N THR A 720 22.82 -1.71 -13.06
CA THR A 720 24.27 -1.90 -13.17
C THR A 720 24.95 -0.54 -13.24
N LYS A 721 26.29 -0.52 -13.29
CA LYS A 721 27.04 0.73 -13.50
C LYS A 721 26.63 1.49 -14.77
N GLN A 722 26.10 0.78 -15.76
CA GLN A 722 25.93 1.29 -17.13
C GLN A 722 24.46 1.43 -17.53
N ALA A 723 23.57 0.55 -17.04
CA ALA A 723 22.19 0.47 -17.47
C ALA A 723 21.21 0.21 -16.32
N VAL A 724 19.95 0.62 -16.53
CA VAL A 724 18.80 0.18 -15.74
C VAL A 724 18.09 -0.88 -16.57
N ILE A 725 17.96 -2.09 -16.04
CA ILE A 725 17.28 -3.19 -16.70
C ILE A 725 15.76 -3.05 -16.42
N PRO A 726 14.91 -3.03 -17.45
CA PRO A 726 13.47 -2.87 -17.30
C PRO A 726 12.86 -4.00 -16.47
N VAL A 727 11.67 -3.74 -15.94
CA VAL A 727 10.92 -4.76 -15.21
C VAL A 727 10.62 -5.97 -16.12
N ARG A 728 10.80 -7.17 -15.57
CA ARG A 728 10.30 -8.44 -16.11
C ARG A 728 9.28 -8.99 -15.13
N GLU A 729 8.13 -9.40 -15.65
CA GLU A 729 7.13 -10.12 -14.86
C GLU A 729 7.18 -11.60 -15.24
N MET A 730 7.31 -12.47 -14.24
CA MET A 730 7.33 -13.91 -14.38
C MET A 730 6.16 -14.52 -13.62
N SER A 731 5.20 -15.06 -14.35
CA SER A 731 4.08 -15.80 -13.77
C SER A 731 4.51 -17.24 -13.52
N ILE A 732 4.72 -17.62 -12.26
CA ILE A 732 5.23 -18.93 -11.89
C ILE A 732 4.38 -19.55 -10.78
N GLN A 733 4.31 -20.88 -10.73
CA GLN A 733 3.53 -21.56 -9.71
C GLN A 733 4.33 -21.63 -8.41
N SER A 734 3.84 -20.92 -7.40
CA SER A 734 4.46 -20.80 -6.07
C SER A 734 4.88 -22.15 -5.48
N SER A 735 4.04 -23.18 -5.59
CA SER A 735 4.29 -24.51 -5.01
C SER A 735 5.56 -25.20 -5.54
N TYR A 736 5.96 -24.95 -6.78
CA TYR A 736 7.19 -25.55 -7.32
C TYR A 736 8.43 -24.85 -6.79
N VAL A 737 8.40 -23.52 -6.68
CA VAL A 737 9.52 -22.75 -6.11
C VAL A 737 9.77 -23.16 -4.66
N ASP A 738 8.69 -23.27 -3.91
CA ASP A 738 8.72 -23.65 -2.50
C ASP A 738 9.31 -25.07 -2.35
N GLY A 739 8.86 -26.02 -3.17
CA GLY A 739 9.42 -27.38 -3.21
C GLY A 739 10.89 -27.45 -3.63
N ILE A 740 11.32 -26.64 -4.60
CA ILE A 740 12.75 -26.56 -4.99
C ILE A 740 13.60 -26.04 -3.82
N ALA A 741 13.11 -25.05 -3.09
CA ALA A 741 13.81 -24.52 -1.91
C ALA A 741 13.98 -25.60 -0.82
N ASP A 742 12.95 -26.41 -0.57
CA ASP A 742 13.03 -27.52 0.38
C ASP A 742 14.06 -28.58 -0.05
N PHE A 743 14.09 -28.94 -1.34
CA PHE A 743 15.12 -29.84 -1.88
C PHE A 743 16.54 -29.27 -1.74
N LEU A 744 16.73 -27.97 -1.94
CA LEU A 744 18.02 -27.30 -1.75
C LEU A 744 18.49 -27.38 -0.29
N ARG A 745 17.59 -27.15 0.67
CA ARG A 745 17.89 -27.28 2.10
C ARG A 745 18.31 -28.69 2.48
N GLU A 746 17.64 -29.70 1.93
CA GLU A 746 17.89 -31.11 2.27
C GLU A 746 19.08 -31.72 1.53
N ALA A 747 19.58 -31.06 0.49
CA ALA A 747 20.67 -31.54 -0.35
C ALA A 747 21.94 -31.84 0.47
N ARG A 748 22.47 -33.06 0.31
CA ARG A 748 23.68 -33.51 1.02
C ARG A 748 24.90 -33.54 0.12
N THR A 749 24.70 -33.61 -1.20
CA THR A 749 25.77 -33.69 -2.20
C THR A 749 25.84 -32.46 -3.09
N LEU A 750 27.03 -32.16 -3.62
CA LEU A 750 27.22 -31.05 -4.57
C LEU A 750 26.42 -31.25 -5.87
N GLU A 751 26.18 -32.49 -6.27
CA GLU A 751 25.38 -32.83 -7.45
C GLU A 751 23.92 -32.43 -7.26
N GLU A 752 23.30 -32.77 -6.12
CA GLU A 752 21.94 -32.36 -5.77
C GLU A 752 21.82 -30.84 -5.66
N GLN A 753 22.77 -30.20 -4.96
CA GLN A 753 22.82 -28.74 -4.83
C GLN A 753 22.90 -28.07 -6.20
N SER A 754 23.75 -28.59 -7.10
CA SER A 754 23.91 -28.06 -8.46
C SER A 754 22.64 -28.25 -9.29
N LYS A 755 22.01 -29.43 -9.21
CA LYS A 755 20.79 -29.76 -9.94
C LYS A 755 19.64 -28.85 -9.54
N TYR A 756 19.32 -28.77 -8.25
CA TYR A 756 18.21 -27.96 -7.76
C TYR A 756 18.53 -26.46 -7.80
N GLY A 757 19.79 -26.07 -7.65
CA GLY A 757 20.23 -24.68 -7.78
C GLY A 757 20.07 -24.14 -9.20
N LYS A 758 20.40 -24.96 -10.21
CA LYS A 758 20.14 -24.66 -11.63
C LYS A 758 18.65 -24.56 -11.91
N LEU A 759 17.86 -25.51 -11.41
CA LEU A 759 16.42 -25.47 -11.56
C LEU A 759 15.81 -24.21 -10.92
N PHE A 760 16.27 -23.84 -9.73
CA PHE A 760 15.84 -22.64 -9.02
C PHE A 760 16.14 -21.38 -9.83
N HIS A 761 17.36 -21.23 -10.33
CA HIS A 761 17.75 -20.11 -11.21
C HIS A 761 16.88 -20.06 -12.47
N THR A 762 16.79 -21.16 -13.21
CA THR A 762 16.10 -21.19 -14.51
C THR A 762 14.60 -20.95 -14.38
N TYR A 763 13.99 -21.39 -13.28
CA TYR A 763 12.56 -21.21 -13.07
C TYR A 763 12.19 -19.80 -12.61
N LEU A 764 13.08 -19.11 -11.86
CA LEU A 764 12.81 -17.80 -11.28
C LEU A 764 13.43 -16.61 -12.01
N MET A 765 14.64 -16.73 -12.56
CA MET A 765 15.39 -15.59 -13.08
C MET A 765 15.12 -15.40 -14.59
N PRO A 766 14.81 -14.18 -15.07
CA PRO A 766 14.65 -13.94 -16.50
C PRO A 766 15.92 -14.30 -17.29
N GLU A 767 15.76 -14.94 -18.46
CA GLU A 767 16.88 -15.43 -19.26
C GLU A 767 17.84 -14.30 -19.70
N ASP A 768 17.31 -13.12 -20.02
CA ASP A 768 18.08 -11.96 -20.50
C ASP A 768 18.89 -11.24 -19.40
N PHE A 769 18.61 -11.52 -18.13
CA PHE A 769 19.37 -10.92 -17.02
C PHE A 769 20.78 -11.48 -16.91
N GLN A 770 21.00 -12.74 -17.31
CA GLN A 770 22.31 -13.38 -17.16
C GLN A 770 23.44 -12.64 -17.89
N ASP A 771 23.18 -12.17 -19.11
CA ASP A 771 24.18 -11.49 -19.94
C ASP A 771 24.39 -10.01 -19.58
N THR A 772 23.43 -9.43 -18.87
CA THR A 772 23.41 -7.98 -18.57
C THR A 772 23.96 -7.66 -17.18
N LEU A 773 23.88 -8.58 -16.23
CA LEU A 773 24.33 -8.38 -14.85
C LEU A 773 25.84 -8.60 -14.69
N ASP A 774 26.50 -7.72 -13.95
CA ASP A 774 27.88 -7.90 -13.48
C ASP A 774 28.00 -9.18 -12.64
N MET A 775 29.12 -9.88 -12.77
CA MET A 775 29.34 -11.14 -12.04
C MET A 775 29.41 -10.96 -10.53
N THR A 776 30.19 -9.99 -10.07
CA THR A 776 30.45 -9.74 -8.65
C THR A 776 30.58 -8.23 -8.40
N PRO A 777 30.13 -7.74 -7.22
CA PRO A 777 29.17 -8.38 -6.32
C PRO A 777 27.74 -8.34 -6.86
N LEU A 778 26.89 -9.27 -6.41
CA LEU A 778 25.43 -9.25 -6.66
C LEU A 778 24.69 -8.87 -5.38
N THR A 779 23.90 -7.80 -5.44
CA THR A 779 23.01 -7.39 -4.35
C THR A 779 21.55 -7.65 -4.73
N LEU A 780 20.81 -8.40 -3.92
CA LEU A 780 19.37 -8.58 -4.11
C LEU A 780 18.58 -7.64 -3.21
N MET A 781 17.78 -6.77 -3.83
CA MET A 781 16.81 -5.91 -3.17
C MET A 781 15.51 -6.70 -2.98
N VAL A 782 15.28 -7.17 -1.76
CA VAL A 782 14.21 -8.12 -1.42
C VAL A 782 13.19 -7.51 -0.46
N ASP A 783 11.97 -8.02 -0.49
CA ASP A 783 11.00 -7.86 0.58
C ASP A 783 11.01 -9.10 1.49
N ARG A 784 10.17 -9.13 2.53
CA ARG A 784 10.14 -10.26 3.47
C ARG A 784 9.72 -11.58 2.81
N ALA A 785 8.86 -11.55 1.79
CA ALA A 785 8.40 -12.75 1.10
C ALA A 785 9.48 -13.27 0.13
N THR A 786 10.15 -12.39 -0.60
CA THR A 786 11.22 -12.77 -1.53
C THR A 786 12.53 -13.09 -0.82
N ALA A 787 12.78 -12.53 0.37
CA ALA A 787 13.91 -12.93 1.22
C ALA A 787 13.78 -14.37 1.76
N ALA A 788 12.59 -14.98 1.74
CA ALA A 788 12.40 -16.32 2.28
C ALA A 788 13.05 -17.43 1.44
N PHE A 789 13.53 -17.13 0.23
CA PHE A 789 14.11 -18.14 -0.67
C PHE A 789 15.64 -18.28 -0.51
N PRO A 790 16.21 -19.47 -0.80
CA PRO A 790 17.64 -19.76 -0.66
C PRO A 790 18.45 -19.24 -1.85
N TRP A 791 18.45 -17.91 -2.07
CA TRP A 791 19.12 -17.26 -3.20
C TRP A 791 20.62 -17.58 -3.30
N GLU A 792 21.29 -17.85 -2.18
CA GLU A 792 22.69 -18.23 -2.12
C GLU A 792 22.97 -19.50 -2.94
N MET A 793 21.99 -20.41 -2.98
CA MET A 793 22.08 -21.69 -3.67
C MET A 793 21.54 -21.66 -5.11
N ALA A 794 21.03 -20.52 -5.57
CA ALA A 794 20.73 -20.34 -6.99
C ALA A 794 22.01 -20.53 -7.81
N ALA A 795 21.93 -21.27 -8.92
CA ALA A 795 23.11 -21.62 -9.70
C ALA A 795 22.86 -21.54 -11.20
N PHE A 796 23.88 -21.21 -11.97
CA PHE A 796 23.83 -21.27 -13.43
C PHE A 796 25.14 -21.85 -13.97
N GLU A 797 25.15 -22.18 -15.26
CA GLU A 797 26.33 -22.73 -15.91
C GLU A 797 27.04 -21.66 -16.73
N ARG A 798 28.36 -21.54 -16.56
CA ARG A 798 29.20 -20.64 -17.33
C ARG A 798 30.53 -21.31 -17.66
N HIS A 799 30.87 -21.37 -18.94
CA HIS A 799 32.09 -22.03 -19.44
C HIS A 799 32.25 -23.48 -18.91
N GLY A 800 31.16 -24.25 -18.84
CA GLY A 800 31.15 -25.63 -18.35
C GLY A 800 31.34 -25.80 -16.84
N LYS A 801 31.29 -24.71 -16.06
CA LYS A 801 31.35 -24.74 -14.59
C LYS A 801 30.04 -24.24 -14.00
N VAL A 802 29.60 -24.88 -12.91
CA VAL A 802 28.46 -24.43 -12.11
C VAL A 802 28.90 -23.27 -11.23
N VAL A 803 28.19 -22.14 -11.33
CA VAL A 803 28.43 -20.94 -10.53
C VAL A 803 27.22 -20.71 -9.64
N PHE A 804 27.38 -20.92 -8.33
CA PHE A 804 26.39 -20.55 -7.32
C PHE A 804 26.43 -19.05 -7.03
N TYR A 805 25.31 -18.46 -6.66
CA TYR A 805 25.23 -17.03 -6.37
C TYR A 805 26.00 -16.67 -5.09
N GLY A 806 25.86 -17.49 -4.04
CA GLY A 806 26.50 -17.28 -2.74
C GLY A 806 28.02 -17.04 -2.86
N PRO A 807 28.79 -18.05 -3.28
CA PRO A 807 30.24 -17.91 -3.50
C PRO A 807 30.58 -17.20 -4.82
N GLY A 808 30.03 -17.65 -5.94
CA GLY A 808 30.45 -17.19 -7.27
C GLY A 808 30.05 -15.76 -7.65
N ARG A 809 29.11 -15.14 -6.92
CA ARG A 809 28.66 -13.75 -7.16
C ARG A 809 28.81 -12.82 -5.97
N HIS A 810 29.44 -13.27 -4.87
CA HIS A 810 29.54 -12.52 -3.61
C HIS A 810 28.16 -12.00 -3.15
N LEU A 811 27.17 -12.89 -3.12
CA LEU A 811 25.77 -12.50 -2.90
C LEU A 811 25.56 -11.84 -1.54
N THR A 812 24.94 -10.67 -1.57
CA THR A 812 24.36 -9.97 -0.42
C THR A 812 22.90 -9.58 -0.68
N ARG A 813 22.16 -9.31 0.39
CA ARG A 813 20.74 -8.93 0.35
C ARG A 813 20.57 -7.55 0.98
N GLN A 814 19.60 -6.80 0.49
CA GLN A 814 19.19 -5.54 1.08
C GLN A 814 17.67 -5.48 1.11
N PHE A 815 17.10 -5.05 2.22
CA PHE A 815 15.65 -4.86 2.28
C PHE A 815 15.25 -3.64 1.46
N ARG A 816 14.18 -3.78 0.68
CA ARG A 816 13.42 -2.65 0.15
C ARG A 816 12.78 -1.89 1.31
N THR A 817 13.55 -1.05 1.97
CA THR A 817 13.03 -0.18 3.04
C THR A 817 12.73 1.19 2.46
N THR A 818 11.44 1.50 2.32
CA THR A 818 10.94 2.88 2.19
C THR A 818 11.08 3.66 3.51
N LEU A 819 11.59 3.02 4.57
CA LEU A 819 11.80 3.56 5.92
C LEU A 819 13.26 3.77 6.33
N SER A 820 14.23 3.40 5.51
CA SER A 820 15.62 3.81 5.77
C SER A 820 15.80 5.21 5.19
N GLY A 821 15.50 6.24 5.97
CA GLY A 821 16.42 7.38 5.96
C GLY A 821 17.79 6.78 6.27
N ALA A 822 18.81 7.06 5.46
CA ALA A 822 20.15 6.62 5.80
C ALA A 822 20.41 6.98 7.27
N PRO A 823 20.97 6.06 8.09
CA PRO A 823 20.99 6.18 9.53
C PRO A 823 21.35 7.62 9.95
N GLY A 824 20.44 8.27 10.68
CA GLY A 824 20.63 9.60 11.25
C GLY A 824 21.66 9.65 12.39
N LEU A 825 22.56 8.66 12.44
CA LEU A 825 23.64 8.56 13.39
C LEU A 825 24.92 8.36 12.59
N ILE A 826 25.93 9.14 12.95
CA ILE A 826 27.28 9.15 12.39
C ILE A 826 27.73 7.69 12.18
N ALA A 827 27.76 7.21 10.93
CA ALA A 827 28.48 5.98 10.62
C ALA A 827 29.93 6.20 11.10
N PRO A 828 30.42 5.43 12.08
CA PRO A 828 31.74 5.66 12.63
C PRO A 828 32.78 5.49 11.52
N SER A 829 33.78 6.37 11.47
CA SER A 829 34.98 6.13 10.67
C SER A 829 35.53 4.75 11.03
N ILE A 830 35.85 3.91 10.05
CA ILE A 830 36.44 2.57 10.26
C ILE A 830 37.66 2.75 11.18
N PRO A 831 37.60 2.38 12.47
CA PRO A 831 38.70 2.64 13.37
C PRO A 831 39.80 1.60 13.14
N ASN A 832 41.04 1.93 13.52
CA ASN A 832 42.10 0.93 13.67
C ASN A 832 41.88 0.01 14.89
N ARG A 833 40.80 0.24 15.65
CA ARG A 833 40.36 -0.51 16.83
C ARG A 833 39.03 -1.20 16.59
N LEU A 834 38.90 -2.44 17.00
CA LEU A 834 37.66 -3.23 16.93
C LEU A 834 37.24 -3.70 18.34
N ARG A 835 36.06 -3.29 18.81
CA ARG A 835 35.46 -3.85 20.03
C ARG A 835 34.46 -4.94 19.69
N VAL A 836 34.68 -6.13 20.25
CA VAL A 836 33.90 -7.33 19.94
C VAL A 836 33.22 -7.87 21.18
N LEU A 837 31.94 -8.21 21.04
CA LEU A 837 31.19 -8.99 22.02
C LEU A 837 30.87 -10.38 21.45
N VAL A 838 31.30 -11.43 22.15
CA VAL A 838 30.98 -12.82 21.83
C VAL A 838 30.00 -13.36 22.87
N ILE A 839 28.78 -13.71 22.43
CA ILE A 839 27.74 -14.34 23.25
C ILE A 839 27.48 -15.74 22.69
N ALA A 840 27.69 -16.77 23.51
CA ALA A 840 27.50 -18.14 23.08
C ALA A 840 26.77 -18.96 24.14
N ASP A 841 25.75 -19.71 23.70
CA ASP A 841 24.91 -20.57 24.54
C ASP A 841 24.43 -19.92 25.86
N PRO A 842 23.66 -18.81 25.78
CA PRO A 842 23.33 -18.03 26.96
C PRO A 842 22.24 -18.65 27.85
N ALA A 843 21.44 -19.59 27.35
CA ALA A 843 20.28 -20.10 28.06
C ALA A 843 20.65 -21.03 29.23
N PRO A 844 20.16 -20.78 30.46
CA PRO A 844 20.46 -21.63 31.61
C PRO A 844 19.75 -22.98 31.60
N GLU A 845 18.59 -23.09 30.95
CA GLU A 845 17.78 -24.30 30.96
C GLU A 845 18.42 -25.43 30.15
N ALA A 846 18.56 -26.61 30.75
CA ALA A 846 19.26 -27.76 30.14
C ALA A 846 18.72 -28.17 28.75
N GLU A 847 17.43 -27.96 28.48
CA GLU A 847 16.78 -28.26 27.19
C GLU A 847 17.08 -27.24 26.08
N LEU A 848 17.62 -26.06 26.44
CA LEU A 848 18.02 -24.98 25.52
C LEU A 848 19.54 -24.84 25.41
N GLN A 849 20.31 -25.69 26.10
CA GLN A 849 21.77 -25.63 26.06
C GLN A 849 22.30 -26.25 24.76
N LEU A 850 23.18 -25.53 24.10
CA LEU A 850 23.83 -25.90 22.84
C LEU A 850 25.35 -26.00 23.03
N PRO A 851 25.90 -27.21 23.30
CA PRO A 851 27.35 -27.39 23.47
C PRO A 851 28.17 -26.94 22.24
N GLY A 852 27.66 -27.19 21.03
CA GLY A 852 28.30 -26.74 19.78
C GLY A 852 28.43 -25.22 19.70
N ALA A 853 27.43 -24.47 20.17
CA ALA A 853 27.49 -23.01 20.24
C ALA A 853 28.59 -22.52 21.21
N ARG A 854 28.82 -23.22 22.33
CA ARG A 854 29.94 -22.90 23.24
C ARG A 854 31.30 -23.13 22.59
N GLU A 855 31.43 -24.21 21.83
CA GLU A 855 32.67 -24.53 21.11
C GLU A 855 32.95 -23.49 20.03
N GLU A 856 31.94 -23.11 19.25
CA GLU A 856 32.00 -22.02 18.28
C GLU A 856 32.46 -20.71 18.93
N GLY A 857 31.81 -20.28 20.02
CA GLY A 857 32.17 -19.04 20.71
C GLY A 857 33.61 -19.02 21.21
N ARG A 858 34.12 -20.15 21.73
CA ARG A 858 35.51 -20.26 22.19
C ARG A 858 36.50 -20.20 21.04
N GLU A 859 36.21 -20.86 19.93
CA GLU A 859 37.09 -20.85 18.76
C GLU A 859 37.12 -19.46 18.11
N VAL A 860 35.96 -18.78 18.01
CA VAL A 860 35.88 -17.38 17.51
C VAL A 860 36.76 -16.45 18.34
N VAL A 861 36.71 -16.55 19.68
CA VAL A 861 37.61 -15.77 20.55
C VAL A 861 39.08 -16.11 20.29
N LYS A 862 39.41 -17.39 20.14
CA LYS A 862 40.77 -17.84 19.86
C LYS A 862 41.29 -17.27 18.53
N ILE A 863 40.50 -17.33 17.46
CA ILE A 863 40.84 -16.75 16.15
C ILE A 863 41.07 -15.25 16.26
N MET A 864 40.18 -14.53 16.98
CA MET A 864 40.34 -13.08 17.15
C MET A 864 41.62 -12.73 17.90
N ARG A 865 42.01 -13.50 18.92
CA ARG A 865 43.29 -13.33 19.64
C ARG A 865 44.49 -13.67 18.76
N GLU A 866 44.43 -14.75 17.99
CA GLU A 866 45.48 -15.11 17.04
C GLU A 866 45.69 -14.01 16.00
N MET A 867 44.60 -13.45 15.44
CA MET A 867 44.66 -12.34 14.49
C MET A 867 45.16 -11.04 15.14
N GLN A 868 44.75 -10.78 16.39
CA GLN A 868 45.26 -9.67 17.20
C GLN A 868 46.79 -9.72 17.33
N GLU A 869 47.33 -10.90 17.68
CA GLU A 869 48.77 -11.12 17.86
C GLU A 869 49.53 -11.12 16.52
N GLN A 870 49.04 -11.81 15.50
CA GLN A 870 49.73 -11.97 14.22
C GLN A 870 49.76 -10.69 13.39
N GLN A 871 48.68 -9.90 13.41
CA GLN A 871 48.52 -8.71 12.56
C GLN A 871 48.70 -7.40 13.34
N GLY A 872 48.88 -7.45 14.67
CA GLY A 872 49.03 -6.26 15.50
C GLY A 872 47.78 -5.39 15.54
N LEU A 873 46.60 -6.00 15.44
CA LEU A 873 45.31 -5.31 15.46
C LEU A 873 44.95 -4.87 16.88
N ASP A 874 44.30 -3.73 17.05
CA ASP A 874 43.75 -3.32 18.35
C ASP A 874 42.34 -3.92 18.51
N ILE A 875 42.25 -5.15 19.01
CA ILE A 875 40.97 -5.86 19.24
C ILE A 875 40.72 -5.97 20.75
N THR A 876 39.59 -5.43 21.22
CA THR A 876 39.09 -5.68 22.59
C THR A 876 37.98 -6.72 22.51
N ILE A 877 38.12 -7.83 23.24
CA ILE A 877 37.19 -8.97 23.18
C ILE A 877 36.53 -9.16 24.54
N GLU A 878 35.23 -8.87 24.61
CA GLU A 878 34.37 -9.27 25.72
C GLU A 878 33.66 -10.58 25.35
N GLN A 879 33.81 -11.61 26.19
CA GLN A 879 33.16 -12.92 25.98
C GLN A 879 32.19 -13.23 27.12
N ARG A 880 31.08 -13.87 26.76
CA ARG A 880 30.05 -14.42 27.66
C ARG A 880 29.65 -15.77 27.10
N ILE A 881 30.23 -16.85 27.63
CA ILE A 881 30.09 -18.19 27.05
C ILE A 881 29.51 -19.16 28.08
N GLY A 882 28.33 -19.69 27.76
CA GLY A 882 27.58 -20.60 28.61
C GLY A 882 26.75 -19.87 29.67
N ALA A 883 25.70 -20.54 30.13
CA ALA A 883 24.71 -20.05 31.08
C ALA A 883 25.26 -19.28 32.30
N ASN A 884 26.36 -19.75 32.90
CA ASN A 884 26.91 -19.16 34.13
C ASN A 884 27.54 -17.79 33.90
N GLU A 885 27.99 -17.52 32.68
CA GLU A 885 28.57 -16.22 32.31
C GLU A 885 27.51 -15.30 31.67
N CYS A 886 26.37 -15.84 31.23
CA CYS A 886 25.37 -15.16 30.43
C CYS A 886 24.14 -14.71 31.23
N ASP A 887 24.33 -14.03 32.36
CA ASP A 887 23.17 -13.43 33.06
C ASP A 887 22.44 -12.44 32.13
N PRO A 888 21.10 -12.57 31.91
CA PRO A 888 20.37 -11.74 30.97
C PRO A 888 20.43 -10.23 31.29
N VAL A 889 20.48 -9.85 32.57
CA VAL A 889 20.53 -8.45 32.99
C VAL A 889 21.94 -7.90 32.78
N GLU A 890 22.98 -8.67 33.09
CA GLU A 890 24.36 -8.29 32.79
C GLU A 890 24.61 -8.15 31.29
N LEU A 891 24.10 -9.07 30.47
CA LEU A 891 24.21 -8.99 29.01
C LEU A 891 23.51 -7.74 28.47
N LEU A 892 22.31 -7.43 28.96
CA LEU A 892 21.62 -6.20 28.61
C LEU A 892 22.42 -4.97 29.05
N ALA A 893 22.92 -4.93 30.28
CA ALA A 893 23.73 -3.82 30.78
C ALA A 893 24.99 -3.62 29.95
N LEU A 894 25.68 -4.70 29.57
CA LEU A 894 26.87 -4.68 28.74
C LEU A 894 26.58 -4.08 27.36
N ILE A 895 25.54 -4.56 26.68
CA ILE A 895 25.14 -4.07 25.36
C ILE A 895 24.70 -2.60 25.40
N LEU A 896 24.04 -2.16 26.48
CA LEU A 896 23.55 -0.78 26.60
C LEU A 896 24.63 0.22 27.01
N SER A 897 25.61 -0.21 27.79
CA SER A 897 26.61 0.68 28.39
C SER A 897 27.89 0.76 27.58
N GLU A 898 28.21 -0.29 26.82
CA GLU A 898 29.45 -0.40 26.06
C GLU A 898 29.22 -0.22 24.55
N GLU A 899 30.16 0.45 23.89
CA GLU A 899 30.17 0.60 22.44
C GLU A 899 30.88 -0.59 21.78
N PHE A 900 30.13 -1.53 21.19
CA PHE A 900 30.67 -2.64 20.40
C PHE A 900 30.57 -2.38 18.90
N ASP A 901 31.59 -2.77 18.14
CA ASP A 901 31.64 -2.68 16.68
C ASP A 901 31.16 -3.97 16.01
N LEU A 902 31.38 -5.11 16.68
CA LEU A 902 31.00 -6.45 16.22
C LEU A 902 30.32 -7.21 17.36
N ILE A 903 29.19 -7.84 17.06
CA ILE A 903 28.57 -8.82 17.96
C ILE A 903 28.54 -10.17 17.25
N HIS A 904 29.14 -11.18 17.87
CA HIS A 904 29.00 -12.58 17.48
C HIS A 904 28.03 -13.26 18.46
N TYR A 905 26.97 -13.85 17.93
CA TYR A 905 25.97 -14.58 18.68
C TYR A 905 25.85 -16.02 18.16
N SER A 906 25.95 -17.01 19.05
CA SER A 906 25.62 -18.41 18.75
C SER A 906 24.66 -18.95 19.80
N GLY A 907 23.47 -19.38 19.39
CA GLY A 907 22.39 -19.73 20.30
C GLY A 907 21.02 -19.89 19.65
N HIS A 908 19.95 -19.70 20.42
CA HIS A 908 18.58 -19.79 19.92
C HIS A 908 18.02 -18.42 19.53
N GLY A 909 17.31 -18.37 18.40
CA GLY A 909 16.57 -17.18 17.96
C GLY A 909 15.07 -17.38 18.08
N ASP A 910 14.34 -16.32 18.40
CA ASP A 910 12.89 -16.28 18.38
C ASP A 910 12.37 -15.11 17.55
N PHE A 911 11.28 -15.34 16.84
CA PHE A 911 10.65 -14.33 16.02
C PHE A 911 9.13 -14.30 16.28
N ASP A 912 8.64 -13.13 16.68
CA ASP A 912 7.21 -12.86 16.86
C ASP A 912 6.67 -12.12 15.62
N GLU A 913 5.93 -12.84 14.76
CA GLU A 913 5.34 -12.25 13.55
C GLU A 913 4.29 -11.17 13.88
N LYS A 914 3.57 -11.30 14.99
CA LYS A 914 2.57 -10.30 15.44
C LYS A 914 3.24 -9.06 16.01
N ASN A 915 4.40 -9.21 16.65
CA ASN A 915 5.19 -8.12 17.23
C ASN A 915 6.69 -8.25 16.88
N PRO A 916 7.16 -7.86 15.69
CA PRO A 916 8.56 -8.01 15.30
C PRO A 916 9.56 -7.34 16.26
N ALA A 917 9.13 -6.31 16.98
CA ALA A 917 9.93 -5.65 18.01
C ALA A 917 10.23 -6.52 19.25
N LYS A 918 9.52 -7.64 19.43
CA LYS A 918 9.75 -8.65 20.48
C LYS A 918 10.62 -9.82 19.99
N SER A 919 10.95 -9.87 18.71
CA SER A 919 11.87 -10.86 18.15
C SER A 919 13.29 -10.58 18.62
N GLY A 920 14.06 -11.63 18.86
CA GLY A 920 15.38 -11.49 19.46
C GLY A 920 16.10 -12.79 19.74
N TRP A 921 17.20 -12.67 20.45
CA TRP A 921 18.00 -13.81 20.91
C TRP A 921 17.45 -14.34 22.23
N ILE A 922 17.32 -15.65 22.35
CA ILE A 922 16.84 -16.30 23.56
C ILE A 922 18.02 -16.39 24.52
N LEU A 923 17.89 -15.74 25.69
CA LEU A 923 18.80 -15.82 26.83
C LEU A 923 18.24 -16.74 27.94
N GLY A 924 16.99 -17.19 27.82
CA GLY A 924 16.30 -18.13 28.69
C GLY A 924 14.81 -18.20 28.35
N LYS A 925 14.04 -19.11 28.97
CA LYS A 925 12.61 -19.35 28.65
C LYS A 925 11.73 -18.10 28.69
N GLU A 926 12.00 -17.20 29.63
CA GLU A 926 11.27 -15.93 29.79
C GLU A 926 12.10 -14.69 29.39
N HIS A 927 13.34 -14.90 28.94
CA HIS A 927 14.30 -13.84 28.66
C HIS A 927 14.67 -13.85 27.19
N VAL A 928 14.01 -13.00 26.41
CA VAL A 928 14.38 -12.71 25.02
C VAL A 928 15.04 -11.34 24.98
N LEU A 929 16.30 -11.30 24.57
CA LEU A 929 16.97 -10.06 24.24
C LEU A 929 16.45 -9.59 22.89
N SER A 930 15.38 -8.79 22.94
CA SER A 930 14.73 -8.32 21.72
C SER A 930 15.62 -7.34 20.98
N ALA A 931 15.40 -7.23 19.67
CA ALA A 931 16.03 -6.21 18.86
C ALA A 931 15.81 -4.83 19.55
N ARG A 932 14.57 -4.51 20.00
CA ARG A 932 14.24 -3.27 20.73
C ARG A 932 15.13 -3.01 21.95
N ASP A 933 15.49 -4.04 22.70
CA ASP A 933 16.31 -3.91 23.90
C ASP A 933 17.75 -3.59 23.56
N ILE A 934 18.34 -4.27 22.56
CA ILE A 934 19.68 -3.96 22.03
C ILE A 934 19.77 -2.50 21.55
N PHE A 935 18.68 -1.95 21.01
CA PHE A 935 18.63 -0.59 20.44
C PHE A 935 18.45 0.56 21.44
N ARG A 936 18.42 0.31 22.75
CA ARG A 936 18.60 1.41 23.72
C ARG A 936 20.07 1.81 23.87
N ALA A 937 21.00 1.06 23.24
CA ALA A 937 22.42 1.38 23.21
C ALA A 937 22.67 2.70 22.46
N ARG A 938 23.64 3.48 22.94
CA ARG A 938 24.00 4.78 22.36
C ARG A 938 24.61 4.67 20.96
N ARG A 939 25.23 3.53 20.66
CA ARG A 939 25.88 3.19 19.38
C ARG A 939 25.53 1.76 19.01
N VAL A 940 25.23 1.52 17.74
CA VAL A 940 24.90 0.19 17.18
C VAL A 940 26.14 -0.46 16.53
N PRO A 941 26.25 -1.80 16.54
CA PRO A 941 27.35 -2.50 15.90
C PRO A 941 27.30 -2.38 14.38
N ARG A 942 28.48 -2.48 13.76
CA ARG A 942 28.67 -2.42 12.30
C ARG A 942 28.37 -3.77 11.65
N LEU A 943 28.71 -4.85 12.34
CA LEU A 943 28.37 -6.22 11.97
C LEU A 943 27.75 -6.95 13.16
N VAL A 944 26.62 -7.61 12.89
CA VAL A 944 26.08 -8.67 13.74
C VAL A 944 26.23 -9.99 12.97
N PHE A 945 26.97 -10.93 13.54
CA PHE A 945 27.07 -12.30 13.04
C PHE A 945 26.32 -13.21 14.01
N ALA A 946 25.24 -13.84 13.55
CA ALA A 946 24.32 -14.57 14.41
C ALA A 946 24.02 -15.98 13.87
N ASN A 947 24.66 -16.98 14.47
CA ASN A 947 24.29 -18.39 14.37
C ASN A 947 23.12 -18.68 15.32
N ALA A 948 21.97 -18.11 14.98
CA ALA A 948 20.74 -18.25 15.76
C ALA A 948 19.83 -19.33 15.16
N CYS A 949 19.65 -20.44 15.86
CA CYS A 949 18.71 -21.48 15.48
C CYS A 949 17.27 -21.02 15.78
N PHE A 950 16.49 -20.69 14.74
CA PHE A 950 15.05 -20.42 14.86
C PHE A 950 14.28 -21.74 14.93
N SER A 951 13.94 -22.19 16.13
CA SER A 951 13.20 -23.44 16.34
C SER A 951 11.77 -23.15 16.79
N GLY A 952 10.78 -23.50 15.97
CA GLY A 952 9.36 -23.39 16.32
C GLY A 952 8.96 -24.27 17.51
N VAL A 953 9.81 -25.23 17.88
CA VAL A 953 9.59 -26.16 18.99
C VAL A 953 9.44 -25.43 20.33
N ILE A 954 10.10 -24.27 20.52
CA ILE A 954 10.07 -23.52 21.79
C ILE A 954 8.69 -22.90 22.07
N ARG A 955 7.94 -22.47 21.04
CA ARG A 955 6.60 -21.83 21.19
C ARG A 955 5.42 -22.70 20.75
N SER A 956 5.57 -23.46 19.66
CA SER A 956 4.45 -24.14 18.99
C SER A 956 4.55 -25.67 19.03
N GLY A 957 5.66 -26.23 19.52
CA GLY A 957 5.90 -27.67 19.56
C GLY A 957 6.10 -28.33 18.20
N LYS A 958 6.23 -27.53 17.11
CA LYS A 958 6.48 -28.03 15.74
C LYS A 958 7.70 -27.33 15.12
N PRO A 959 8.53 -28.05 14.33
CA PRO A 959 9.61 -27.43 13.57
C PRO A 959 9.05 -26.42 12.55
N PHE A 960 9.74 -25.31 12.36
CA PHE A 960 9.40 -24.37 11.28
C PHE A 960 9.72 -24.98 9.91
N THR A 961 8.91 -24.65 8.91
CA THR A 961 9.25 -24.84 7.49
C THR A 961 10.45 -23.97 7.09
N LEU A 962 11.12 -24.29 5.98
CA LEU A 962 12.24 -23.50 5.48
C LEU A 962 11.86 -22.03 5.26
N GLN A 963 10.66 -21.81 4.68
CA GLN A 963 10.16 -20.47 4.42
C GLN A 963 9.91 -19.69 5.70
N GLU A 964 9.30 -20.30 6.72
CA GLU A 964 9.09 -19.67 8.01
C GLU A 964 10.41 -19.29 8.67
N SER A 965 11.39 -20.19 8.65
CA SER A 965 12.72 -19.93 9.22
C SER A 965 13.45 -18.78 8.51
N ASN A 966 13.50 -18.79 7.17
CA ASN A 966 14.11 -17.71 6.39
C ASN A 966 13.35 -16.38 6.57
N ARG A 967 12.01 -16.42 6.67
CA ARG A 967 11.18 -15.24 6.89
C ARG A 967 11.39 -14.63 8.28
N ASN A 968 11.62 -15.47 9.29
CA ASN A 968 11.95 -15.08 10.66
C ASN A 968 13.33 -14.42 10.72
N LEU A 969 14.35 -15.02 10.10
CA LEU A 969 15.67 -14.41 9.94
C LEU A 969 15.57 -13.05 9.25
N ALA A 970 14.85 -12.97 8.12
CA ALA A 970 14.66 -11.73 7.40
C ALA A 970 13.96 -10.66 8.25
N GLY A 971 12.95 -11.04 9.03
CA GLY A 971 12.27 -10.15 9.96
C GLY A 971 13.18 -9.65 11.09
N LEU A 972 14.04 -10.51 11.64
CA LEU A 972 15.02 -10.13 12.65
C LEU A 972 16.07 -9.17 12.07
N ALA A 973 16.67 -9.52 10.93
CA ALA A 973 17.62 -8.65 10.23
C ALA A 973 17.00 -7.28 9.93
N GLN A 974 15.76 -7.23 9.41
CA GLN A 974 15.04 -5.97 9.15
C GLN A 974 14.93 -5.11 10.42
N ALA A 975 14.62 -5.70 11.57
CA ALA A 975 14.54 -4.96 12.84
C ALA A 975 15.89 -4.35 13.26
N PHE A 976 17.02 -5.01 12.97
CA PHE A 976 18.37 -4.45 13.15
C PHE A 976 18.69 -3.31 12.17
N PHE A 977 18.30 -3.43 10.90
CA PHE A 977 18.48 -2.38 9.90
C PHE A 977 17.69 -1.10 10.21
N GLU A 978 16.43 -1.23 10.66
CA GLU A 978 15.57 -0.09 11.04
C GLU A 978 16.17 0.82 12.11
N ARG A 979 17.23 0.37 12.79
CA ARG A 979 17.89 1.07 13.89
C ARG A 979 19.37 1.38 13.64
N GLY A 980 19.86 1.10 12.43
CA GLY A 980 21.17 1.58 11.95
C GLY A 980 22.30 0.56 11.95
N VAL A 981 22.06 -0.74 12.22
CA VAL A 981 23.07 -1.78 11.96
C VAL A 981 23.33 -1.85 10.45
N GLU A 982 24.60 -1.82 10.06
CA GLU A 982 25.00 -1.78 8.64
C GLU A 982 25.02 -3.17 7.99
N ASN A 983 25.40 -4.20 8.75
CA ASN A 983 25.55 -5.57 8.26
C ASN A 983 25.03 -6.59 9.28
N TYR A 984 24.27 -7.56 8.78
CA TYR A 984 23.77 -8.70 9.53
C TYR A 984 24.03 -9.99 8.74
N ILE A 985 24.74 -10.94 9.34
CA ILE A 985 24.92 -12.29 8.80
C ILE A 985 24.20 -13.25 9.74
N GLY A 986 23.32 -14.09 9.22
CA GLY A 986 22.69 -15.14 10.02
C GLY A 986 22.23 -16.34 9.21
N THR A 987 21.78 -17.37 9.92
CA THR A 987 21.44 -18.67 9.33
C THR A 987 19.93 -18.82 9.09
N GLY A 988 19.58 -19.14 7.85
CA GLY A 988 18.20 -19.28 7.40
C GLY A 988 17.51 -20.57 7.86
N TRP A 989 18.30 -21.58 8.21
CA TRP A 989 17.84 -22.87 8.73
C TRP A 989 18.92 -23.48 9.65
N PRO A 990 18.62 -24.54 10.42
CA PRO A 990 19.60 -25.20 11.29
C PRO A 990 20.84 -25.65 10.53
N VAL A 991 22.01 -25.37 11.09
CA VAL A 991 23.32 -25.66 10.50
C VAL A 991 24.03 -26.78 11.26
N ASP A 992 24.93 -27.48 10.58
CA ASP A 992 25.84 -28.45 11.20
C ASP A 992 26.94 -27.73 12.00
N ASP A 993 27.21 -28.19 13.22
CA ASP A 993 28.14 -27.53 14.16
C ASP A 993 29.57 -27.45 13.58
N ALA A 994 30.06 -28.53 12.96
CA ALA A 994 31.42 -28.57 12.41
C ALA A 994 31.56 -27.65 11.19
N ALA A 995 30.55 -27.64 10.32
CA ALA A 995 30.52 -26.72 9.18
C ALA A 995 30.35 -25.25 9.63
N ALA A 996 29.56 -24.98 10.68
CA ALA A 996 29.38 -23.65 11.24
C ALA A 996 30.68 -23.10 11.83
N LEU A 997 31.40 -23.92 12.59
CA LEU A 997 32.71 -23.62 13.14
C LEU A 997 33.73 -23.26 12.05
N GLU A 998 33.86 -24.10 11.02
CA GLU A 998 34.82 -23.87 9.93
C GLU A 998 34.46 -22.63 9.10
N LEU A 999 33.16 -22.38 8.87
CA LEU A 999 32.71 -21.15 8.19
C LEU A 999 33.05 -19.90 9.01
N ALA A 1000 32.74 -19.86 10.31
CA ALA A 1000 33.06 -18.74 11.17
C ALA A 1000 34.57 -18.47 11.19
N LYS A 1001 35.37 -19.54 11.24
CA LYS A 1001 36.83 -19.47 11.20
C LYS A 1001 37.37 -18.83 9.93
N VAL A 1002 36.98 -19.34 8.76
CA VAL A 1002 37.42 -18.78 7.48
C VAL A 1002 36.92 -17.35 7.29
N PHE A 1003 35.67 -17.08 7.67
CA PHE A 1003 35.08 -15.75 7.56
C PHE A 1003 35.84 -14.71 8.38
N TYR A 1004 36.10 -14.97 9.67
CA TYR A 1004 36.81 -14.00 10.52
C TYR A 1004 38.28 -13.85 10.13
N ALA A 1005 38.97 -14.92 9.72
CA ALA A 1005 40.35 -14.83 9.23
C ALA A 1005 40.46 -13.89 8.01
N GLU A 1006 39.52 -13.99 7.07
CA GLU A 1006 39.48 -13.14 5.89
C GLU A 1006 39.05 -11.70 6.24
N ALA A 1007 37.92 -11.53 6.94
CA ALA A 1007 37.38 -10.20 7.24
C ALA A 1007 38.29 -9.36 8.15
N LEU A 1008 39.00 -10.00 9.08
CA LEU A 1008 40.00 -9.35 9.94
C LEU A 1008 41.35 -9.15 9.25
N SER A 1009 41.56 -9.66 8.03
CA SER A 1009 42.72 -9.33 7.20
C SER A 1009 42.53 -8.04 6.38
N GLY A 1010 41.39 -7.35 6.54
CA GLY A 1010 41.05 -6.12 5.81
C GLY A 1010 40.34 -6.34 4.48
N GLU A 1011 39.95 -7.58 4.18
CA GLU A 1011 39.09 -7.92 3.05
C GLU A 1011 37.64 -7.44 3.26
N GLU A 1012 36.90 -7.33 2.16
CA GLU A 1012 35.49 -6.99 2.18
C GLU A 1012 34.63 -8.15 2.68
N LEU A 1013 33.49 -7.86 3.30
CA LEU A 1013 32.59 -8.87 3.89
C LEU A 1013 32.07 -9.87 2.85
N GLY A 1014 31.74 -9.41 1.65
CA GLY A 1014 31.22 -10.25 0.56
C GLY A 1014 32.22 -11.33 0.11
N PRO A 1015 33.43 -10.95 -0.33
CA PRO A 1015 34.52 -11.89 -0.60
C PRO A 1015 34.88 -12.81 0.59
N SER A 1016 34.91 -12.26 1.81
CA SER A 1016 35.20 -13.04 3.02
C SER A 1016 34.18 -14.15 3.25
N LEU A 1017 32.88 -13.81 3.15
CA LEU A 1017 31.80 -14.79 3.28
C LEU A 1017 31.75 -15.75 2.08
N SER A 1018 32.09 -15.29 0.89
CA SER A 1018 32.22 -16.15 -0.30
C SER A 1018 33.24 -17.27 -0.08
N LYS A 1019 34.47 -16.93 0.33
CA LYS A 1019 35.52 -17.91 0.64
C LYS A 1019 35.09 -18.87 1.75
N ALA A 1020 34.42 -18.35 2.79
CA ALA A 1020 33.92 -19.17 3.88
C ALA A 1020 32.84 -20.17 3.42
N ARG A 1021 31.94 -19.77 2.51
CA ARG A 1021 30.97 -20.67 1.87
C ARG A 1021 31.66 -21.73 0.99
N GLU A 1022 32.71 -21.35 0.25
CA GLU A 1022 33.48 -22.30 -0.57
C GLU A 1022 34.18 -23.36 0.28
N ALA A 1023 34.75 -22.98 1.43
CA ALA A 1023 35.46 -23.89 2.33
C ALA A 1023 34.56 -25.03 2.86
N ILE A 1024 33.26 -24.76 3.03
CA ILE A 1024 32.28 -25.73 3.55
C ILE A 1024 31.27 -26.19 2.49
N LEU A 1025 31.52 -25.92 1.20
CA LEU A 1025 30.59 -26.21 0.09
C LEU A 1025 30.23 -27.70 -0.02
N THR A 1026 31.19 -28.57 0.32
CA THR A 1026 31.04 -30.03 0.27
C THR A 1026 30.43 -30.62 1.54
N LEU A 1027 30.25 -29.83 2.60
CA LEU A 1027 29.73 -30.25 3.91
C LEU A 1027 28.20 -30.10 3.99
N GLY A 1028 27.49 -30.41 2.91
CA GLY A 1028 26.03 -30.29 2.81
C GLY A 1028 25.55 -28.87 2.50
N SER A 1029 24.29 -28.56 2.84
CA SER A 1029 23.62 -27.30 2.50
C SER A 1029 23.93 -26.14 3.46
N THR A 1030 24.73 -26.36 4.51
CA THR A 1030 25.04 -25.36 5.56
C THR A 1030 25.53 -24.03 4.99
N TRP A 1031 26.37 -24.04 3.96
CA TRP A 1031 26.88 -22.83 3.30
C TRP A 1031 25.77 -21.96 2.69
N GLY A 1032 24.68 -22.57 2.23
CA GLY A 1032 23.52 -21.89 1.68
C GLY A 1032 22.65 -21.24 2.75
N ALA A 1033 22.76 -21.69 4.01
CA ALA A 1033 21.99 -21.16 5.13
C ALA A 1033 22.44 -19.75 5.51
N TYR A 1034 23.72 -19.44 5.34
CA TYR A 1034 24.30 -18.15 5.73
C TYR A 1034 23.86 -17.05 4.77
N GLN A 1035 22.99 -16.16 5.24
CA GLN A 1035 22.47 -15.02 4.49
C GLN A 1035 23.09 -13.75 5.02
N HIS A 1036 23.70 -12.97 4.13
CA HIS A 1036 24.21 -11.63 4.44
C HIS A 1036 23.21 -10.59 3.99
N TYR A 1037 22.74 -9.79 4.95
CA TYR A 1037 21.99 -8.57 4.72
C TYR A 1037 22.94 -7.39 4.97
N GLY A 1038 23.09 -6.46 4.03
CA GLY A 1038 23.96 -5.29 4.21
C GLY A 1038 24.75 -4.89 2.95
N GLN A 1039 26.00 -4.51 3.13
CA GLN A 1039 26.89 -4.04 2.07
C GLN A 1039 28.00 -5.07 1.82
N ALA A 1040 28.06 -5.64 0.62
CA ALA A 1040 29.11 -6.62 0.25
C ALA A 1040 30.52 -6.04 0.37
N THR A 1041 30.68 -4.74 0.12
CA THR A 1041 31.96 -4.02 0.12
C THR A 1041 32.35 -3.46 1.50
N ALA A 1042 31.53 -3.68 2.53
CA ALA A 1042 31.88 -3.26 3.90
C ALA A 1042 33.14 -4.00 4.38
N LYS A 1043 33.93 -3.34 5.23
CA LYS A 1043 35.15 -3.91 5.85
C LYS A 1043 35.05 -3.80 7.36
N LEU A 1044 35.50 -4.81 8.11
CA LEU A 1044 35.54 -4.74 9.57
C LEU A 1044 36.62 -3.78 10.06
N ILE A 1045 37.80 -3.84 9.45
CA ILE A 1045 38.96 -3.02 9.81
C ILE A 1045 39.53 -2.32 8.57
N SER A 1046 40.29 -1.25 8.78
CA SER A 1046 41.10 -0.60 7.75
C SER A 1046 42.57 -0.81 8.10
N LEU A 1047 43.29 -1.60 7.32
CA LEU A 1047 44.75 -1.69 7.48
C LEU A 1047 45.37 -0.40 6.93
N SER A 1048 45.92 0.45 7.80
CA SER A 1048 46.77 1.54 7.36
C SER A 1048 47.94 0.94 6.60
N GLY A 1049 48.04 1.20 5.30
CA GLY A 1049 49.10 0.66 4.47
C GLY A 1049 50.45 0.93 5.12
N LYS A 1050 51.19 -0.14 5.46
CA LYS A 1050 52.64 -0.03 5.54
C LYS A 1050 53.08 0.40 4.15
N HIS A 1051 53.59 1.63 4.03
CA HIS A 1051 54.51 1.97 2.95
C HIS A 1051 55.64 0.94 3.00
N VAL A 1052 55.53 -0.09 2.16
CA VAL A 1052 56.69 -0.89 1.77
C VAL A 1052 57.42 -0.02 0.75
N GLY A 1053 58.48 0.62 1.23
CA GLY A 1053 59.50 1.24 0.37
C GLY A 1053 60.31 0.19 -0.36
#